data_AF-A0A512UIA0-F1
#
_entry.id   AF-A0A512UIA0-F1
#
_cell.length_a   1.000
_cell.length_b   1.000
_cell.length_c   1.000
_cell.angle_alpha   90.00
_cell.angle_beta   90.00
_cell.angle_gamma   90.00
#
_symmetry.space_group_name_H-M   'P 1'
#
loop_
_entity.id
_entity.type
_entity.pdbx_description
1 polymer ?
#
loop_
_entity_poly.entity_id
_entity_poly.type
_entity_poly.pdbx_seq_one_letter_code
_entity_poly.pdbx_strand_id
1 'polypeptide(L)'
;MSDKVHISSLEGKAIVGLDHWQKPVPHPVFVDVDFATDFSKAKTNRETSVRLGDLGSVILKDVLHDEAAVSSSIDVKVSAPKVDIRAPVSFSVSSTSRAVYQIHGLRALTLIGVFTFERLNKQYVLLDIDLTVGDPHLNVSKVSESVSGYLERANFKTVEALVASSCQWIFQNFPTVETAGVRVTKPNAIVYTEGVGVSCVYSRADFESKPLLTLPEVLSQHKSSENLISSQEQQQDSPSRESSPSFDLPVETTSDYAAPITSTLLLGTSSLYVSKPMYYTDQPDFYNGAVHLQVEDLSPHDLLNVIKEIEYKELRRVKDFDNGPRSIDLDIVLFDRITVTTADLVVPHKSMLDRTFVLQPLCELISPDFTHPVTAEPIHNHLARSLAALSDPELQESPKLVSVTPGTNGRRLRFNHDNTSPSVLMAIFNATPDSFSDGGSKLFLTPEKIVAEALDMKEKGAQIIDIGGVSTRPGSSEPPSQEELARVLPVVEAIRGEARLNDILVSVDTYRADVAEQVLEAGADIINDISMGLYDNKIFNVVAKYGCGYVMNHTRGTPATMSKLNKYGPPNSSLVEYNIDERSGMMPLLEGSTRNLLNGVCRELASQLRLATESGVRKWQVIIDPGIGFAKDLSQNLSIIRHARRFKKYAQVDLTVESYVSFHGMAVLMGTSRKGFLGKLTGQEEAKLRVVSSTASVVACVEQGADIVRVHDVKETKEALQVADAIYKGTF
;
A
#
# COMPACT_ATOMS: atom_id res chain seq x y z
N MET A 1 -4.31 22.65 73.38
CA MET A 1 -4.71 22.80 71.95
C MET A 1 -3.71 21.94 71.20
N SER A 2 -4.14 21.11 70.25
CA SER A 2 -3.18 20.35 69.44
C SER A 2 -2.76 21.19 68.23
N ASP A 3 -1.53 21.68 68.24
CA ASP A 3 -0.90 22.35 67.10
C ASP A 3 -0.56 21.30 66.04
N LYS A 4 -0.94 21.56 64.78
CA LYS A 4 -0.55 20.71 63.64
C LYS A 4 0.80 21.18 63.12
N VAL A 5 1.74 20.25 63.01
CA VAL A 5 3.12 20.49 62.59
C VAL A 5 3.38 19.73 61.30
N HIS A 6 3.81 20.46 60.28
CA HIS A 6 4.23 19.92 58.99
C HIS A 6 5.71 20.27 58.79
N ILE A 7 6.55 19.25 58.69
CA ILE A 7 7.97 19.36 58.36
C ILE A 7 8.13 18.74 56.98
N SER A 8 8.65 19.49 56.01
CA SER A 8 8.83 18.98 54.65
C SER A 8 10.26 19.13 54.16
N SER A 9 10.64 18.23 53.25
CA SER A 9 11.93 18.20 52.55
C SER A 9 13.15 18.12 53.48
N LEU A 10 13.03 17.41 54.61
CA LEU A 10 14.19 17.16 55.46
C LEU A 10 15.16 16.22 54.72
N GLU A 11 16.30 16.77 54.30
CA GLU A 11 17.30 16.04 53.54
C GLU A 11 18.16 15.17 54.46
N GLY A 12 18.22 13.87 54.18
CA GLY A 12 19.07 12.91 54.87
C GLY A 12 19.82 12.01 53.90
N LYS A 13 20.77 11.20 54.40
CA LYS A 13 21.42 10.15 53.61
C LYS A 13 21.05 8.77 54.13
N ALA A 14 20.50 7.92 53.27
CA ALA A 14 20.07 6.56 53.61
C ALA A 14 20.56 5.54 52.58
N ILE A 15 20.88 4.33 53.02
CA ILE A 15 21.14 3.21 52.11
C ILE A 15 19.78 2.64 51.69
N VAL A 16 19.34 2.96 50.48
CA VAL A 16 18.04 2.55 49.91
C VAL A 16 18.14 1.32 49.00
N GLY A 17 19.36 0.82 48.78
CA GLY A 17 19.67 -0.32 47.92
C GLY A 17 21.17 -0.55 47.81
N LEU A 18 21.56 -1.61 47.09
CA LEU A 18 22.94 -1.81 46.64
C LEU A 18 23.11 -1.13 45.29
N ASP A 19 24.28 -0.53 45.05
CA ASP A 19 24.61 0.08 43.77
C ASP A 19 24.83 -0.98 42.66
N HIS A 20 25.09 -0.51 41.42
CA HIS A 20 25.41 -1.36 40.27
C HIS A 20 26.56 -2.38 40.51
N TRP A 21 27.39 -2.17 41.54
CA TRP A 21 28.52 -3.02 41.93
C TRP A 21 28.24 -3.85 43.20
N GLN A 22 26.97 -3.94 43.61
CA GLN A 22 26.49 -4.57 44.84
C GLN A 22 27.08 -3.99 46.14
N LYS A 23 27.39 -2.69 46.16
CA LYS A 23 27.89 -2.01 47.36
C LYS A 23 26.79 -1.14 47.98
N PRO A 24 26.67 -1.12 49.32
CA PRO A 24 25.74 -0.22 50.01
C PRO A 24 26.27 1.21 49.94
N VAL A 25 25.63 2.06 49.12
CA VAL A 25 25.99 3.49 48.99
C VAL A 25 24.90 4.36 49.62
N PRO A 26 25.24 5.34 50.47
CA PRO A 26 24.27 6.29 51.03
C PRO A 26 23.76 7.27 49.96
N HIS A 27 22.44 7.35 49.80
CA HIS A 27 21.76 8.21 48.84
C HIS A 27 20.97 9.33 49.53
N PRO A 28 20.81 10.50 48.90
CA PRO A 28 19.94 11.55 49.43
C PRO A 28 18.49 11.05 49.47
N VAL A 29 17.84 11.21 50.61
CA VAL A 29 16.42 10.94 50.83
C VAL A 29 15.76 12.18 51.42
N PHE A 30 14.50 12.38 51.08
CA PHE A 30 13.70 13.46 51.61
C PHE A 30 12.65 12.89 52.54
N VAL A 31 12.58 13.44 53.75
CA VAL A 31 11.63 13.04 54.78
C VAL A 31 10.65 14.18 55.02
N ASP A 32 9.37 13.91 54.83
CA ASP A 32 8.26 14.75 55.27
C ASP A 32 7.63 14.12 56.52
N VAL A 33 7.31 14.93 57.52
CA VAL A 33 6.70 14.48 58.78
C VAL A 33 5.52 15.38 59.13
N ASP A 34 4.35 14.75 59.28
CA ASP A 34 3.12 15.38 59.73
C ASP A 34 2.71 14.84 61.09
N PHE A 35 2.49 15.72 62.07
CA PHE A 35 2.01 15.32 63.40
C PHE A 35 1.22 16.43 64.11
N ALA A 36 0.49 16.07 65.16
CA ALA A 36 -0.18 17.01 66.05
C ALA A 36 0.40 16.93 67.47
N THR A 37 0.81 18.07 68.04
CA THR A 37 1.40 18.14 69.39
C THR A 37 0.94 19.41 70.13
N ASP A 38 1.07 19.46 71.46
CA ASP A 38 0.82 20.68 72.24
C ASP A 38 2.17 21.23 72.73
N PHE A 39 2.71 22.25 72.05
CA PHE A 39 4.05 22.78 72.32
C PHE A 39 4.21 23.38 73.72
N SER A 40 3.11 23.73 74.39
CA SER A 40 3.13 24.31 75.75
C SER A 40 3.67 23.35 76.82
N LYS A 41 3.76 22.06 76.50
CA LYS A 41 4.15 21.00 77.44
C LYS A 41 5.55 20.41 77.19
N ALA A 42 6.27 20.85 76.16
CA ALA A 42 7.61 20.34 75.85
C ALA A 42 8.69 20.88 76.82
N LYS A 43 9.60 20.03 77.31
CA LYS A 43 10.79 20.43 78.09
C LYS A 43 12.09 20.04 77.38
N THR A 44 13.15 20.79 77.67
CA THR A 44 14.38 20.97 76.88
C THR A 44 15.32 19.78 76.71
N ASN A 45 15.93 19.77 75.51
CA ASN A 45 17.20 19.20 75.05
C ASN A 45 17.60 17.78 75.50
N ARG A 46 17.34 16.81 74.61
CA ARG A 46 18.21 15.66 74.39
C ARG A 46 18.49 15.48 72.90
N GLU A 47 19.75 15.27 72.56
CA GLU A 47 20.15 14.78 71.23
C GLU A 47 20.03 13.25 71.23
N THR A 48 19.20 12.72 70.32
CA THR A 48 19.06 11.28 70.10
C THR A 48 19.31 10.98 68.62
N SER A 49 20.08 9.92 68.34
CA SER A 49 20.31 9.44 66.97
C SER A 49 19.36 8.29 66.63
N VAL A 50 18.75 8.32 65.44
CA VAL A 50 17.64 7.41 65.05
C VAL A 50 17.96 6.67 63.74
N ARG A 51 17.65 5.37 63.68
CA ARG A 51 17.74 4.55 62.46
C ARG A 51 16.39 4.55 61.72
N LEU A 52 16.41 4.59 60.38
CA LEU A 52 15.25 4.84 59.51
C LEU A 52 14.05 3.88 59.67
N GLY A 53 14.26 2.64 60.11
CA GLY A 53 13.17 1.69 60.36
C GLY A 53 12.35 1.99 61.63
N ASP A 54 12.96 2.71 62.58
CA ASP A 54 12.38 2.98 63.90
C ASP A 54 11.87 4.43 64.02
N LEU A 55 11.94 5.22 62.93
CA LEU A 55 11.73 6.68 62.96
C LEU A 55 10.38 7.07 63.58
N GLY A 56 9.30 6.36 63.24
CA GLY A 56 7.97 6.60 63.81
C GLY A 56 7.86 6.24 65.30
N SER A 57 8.58 5.20 65.75
CA SER A 57 8.54 4.74 67.15
C SER A 57 9.40 5.58 68.09
N VAL A 58 10.49 6.17 67.58
CA VAL A 58 11.43 7.00 68.36
C VAL A 58 10.95 8.44 68.49
N ILE A 59 10.30 9.01 67.46
CA ILE A 59 9.64 10.34 67.56
C ILE A 59 8.54 10.33 68.65
N LEU A 60 7.82 9.21 68.80
CA LEU A 60 6.76 9.03 69.79
C LEU A 60 7.28 8.85 71.23
N LYS A 61 8.42 8.17 71.44
CA LYS A 61 8.91 7.82 72.79
C LYS A 61 9.88 8.82 73.41
N ASP A 62 10.77 9.45 72.63
CA ASP A 62 11.92 10.16 73.22
C ASP A 62 11.90 11.69 73.08
N VAL A 63 11.04 12.28 72.23
CA VAL A 63 11.15 13.71 71.88
C VAL A 63 10.02 14.58 72.41
N LEU A 64 8.81 14.06 72.65
CA LEU A 64 7.65 14.92 72.94
C LEU A 64 6.93 14.70 74.28
N HIS A 65 6.89 13.51 74.89
CA HIS A 65 6.34 13.32 76.26
C HIS A 65 6.73 11.98 76.92
N ASP A 66 7.16 12.01 78.19
CA ASP A 66 7.39 10.81 79.05
C ASP A 66 6.10 10.34 79.76
N GLU A 67 4.98 11.06 79.58
CA GLU A 67 3.65 10.63 79.99
C GLU A 67 2.81 10.34 78.75
N ALA A 68 2.58 9.04 78.48
CA ALA A 68 1.56 8.50 77.58
C ALA A 68 1.06 9.48 76.47
N ALA A 69 1.90 9.75 75.48
CA ALA A 69 1.60 10.69 74.42
C ALA A 69 0.46 10.19 73.52
N VAL A 70 -0.71 10.80 73.65
CA VAL A 70 -1.77 10.73 72.64
C VAL A 70 -1.43 11.77 71.56
N SER A 71 -0.53 11.42 70.64
CA SER A 71 -0.57 12.00 69.29
C SER A 71 -1.44 11.09 68.43
N SER A 72 -2.54 11.61 67.88
CA SER A 72 -3.54 10.81 67.17
C SER A 72 -3.02 10.13 65.89
N SER A 73 -2.00 10.69 65.25
CA SER A 73 -1.32 10.10 64.09
C SER A 73 -0.02 10.86 63.81
N ILE A 74 1.03 10.12 63.41
CA ILE A 74 2.23 10.68 62.78
C ILE A 74 2.31 10.04 61.40
N ASP A 75 2.34 10.85 60.36
CA ASP A 75 2.56 10.39 58.99
C ASP A 75 3.99 10.78 58.58
N VAL A 76 4.85 9.77 58.42
CA VAL A 76 6.24 9.97 57.96
C VAL A 76 6.31 9.54 56.51
N LYS A 77 6.59 10.45 55.58
CA LYS A 77 6.83 10.13 54.16
C LYS A 77 8.31 10.20 53.85
N VAL A 78 8.92 9.09 53.44
CA VAL A 78 10.31 9.06 52.97
C VAL A 78 10.29 8.85 51.46
N SER A 79 10.96 9.72 50.70
CA SER A 79 11.09 9.60 49.25
C SER A 79 12.56 9.59 48.81
N ALA A 80 12.87 8.77 47.81
CA ALA A 80 14.21 8.67 47.24
C ALA A 80 14.16 8.92 45.71
N PRO A 81 15.08 9.72 45.15
CA PRO A 81 15.19 9.91 43.71
C PRO A 81 15.66 8.63 43.01
N LYS A 82 15.42 8.56 41.70
CA LYS A 82 15.70 7.41 40.82
C LYS A 82 17.21 7.16 40.69
N VAL A 83 17.77 6.31 41.54
CA VAL A 83 19.22 5.99 41.47
C VAL A 83 19.51 4.52 41.14
N ASP A 84 18.67 3.55 41.52
CA ASP A 84 18.80 2.14 41.06
C ASP A 84 17.47 1.40 40.85
N ILE A 85 16.36 1.94 41.36
CA ILE A 85 15.01 1.41 41.09
C ILE A 85 14.49 2.10 39.83
N ARG A 86 13.85 1.36 38.92
CA ARG A 86 13.33 1.88 37.64
C ARG A 86 12.34 3.05 37.78
N ALA A 87 11.88 3.35 39.01
CA ALA A 87 10.91 4.37 39.40
C ALA A 87 11.27 5.02 40.76
N PRO A 88 10.88 6.28 41.00
CA PRO A 88 10.80 6.87 42.34
C PRO A 88 9.95 6.03 43.30
N VAL A 89 10.38 5.96 44.56
CA VAL A 89 9.65 5.26 45.63
C VAL A 89 9.38 6.23 46.77
N SER A 90 8.16 6.22 47.28
CA SER A 90 7.83 6.81 48.57
C SER A 90 7.24 5.80 49.54
N PHE A 91 7.56 5.96 50.80
CA PHE A 91 7.12 5.12 51.91
C PHE A 91 6.40 5.99 52.92
N SER A 92 5.22 5.57 53.38
CA SER A 92 4.52 6.21 54.49
C SER A 92 4.06 5.22 55.56
N VAL A 93 4.13 5.63 56.82
CA VAL A 93 3.61 4.87 57.98
C VAL A 93 2.71 5.79 58.77
N SER A 94 1.50 5.30 59.07
CA SER A 94 0.55 5.97 59.97
C SER A 94 0.44 5.21 61.31
N SER A 95 -0.17 5.82 62.33
CA SER A 95 -0.30 5.26 63.70
C SER A 95 -0.99 3.90 63.80
N THR A 96 -1.60 3.40 62.71
CA THR A 96 -2.29 2.10 62.64
C THR A 96 -1.43 0.98 62.07
N SER A 97 -0.17 0.83 62.51
CA SER A 97 0.74 -0.32 62.25
C SER A 97 1.05 -0.71 60.80
N ARG A 98 0.32 -0.18 59.81
CA ARG A 98 0.38 -0.54 58.40
C ARG A 98 1.27 0.43 57.66
N ALA A 99 2.20 -0.12 56.90
CA ALA A 99 3.05 0.65 56.02
C ALA A 99 2.46 0.69 54.60
N VAL A 100 2.52 1.86 53.97
CA VAL A 100 2.13 2.06 52.58
C VAL A 100 3.37 2.37 51.75
N TYR A 101 3.59 1.60 50.70
CA TYR A 101 4.66 1.81 49.73
C TYR A 101 4.06 2.26 48.39
N GLN A 102 4.62 3.31 47.81
CA GLN A 102 4.21 3.84 46.51
C GLN A 102 5.39 3.82 45.56
N ILE A 103 5.20 3.17 44.41
CA ILE A 103 6.18 3.03 43.32
C ILE A 103 5.55 3.65 42.09
N HIS A 104 5.89 4.91 41.77
CA HIS A 104 5.21 5.65 40.70
C HIS A 104 6.14 5.89 39.51
N GLY A 105 5.65 5.70 38.30
CA GLY A 105 6.43 5.88 37.06
C GLY A 105 7.30 4.68 36.68
N LEU A 106 6.94 3.46 37.08
CA LEU A 106 7.62 2.23 36.70
C LEU A 106 7.38 1.94 35.21
N ARG A 107 8.45 1.95 34.41
CA ARG A 107 8.40 1.64 32.97
C ARG A 107 8.62 0.15 32.74
N ALA A 108 7.69 -0.49 32.05
CA ALA A 108 7.81 -1.87 31.58
C ALA A 108 7.53 -1.97 30.08
N LEU A 109 8.25 -2.86 29.40
CA LEU A 109 8.14 -3.09 27.96
C LEU A 109 7.38 -4.39 27.69
N THR A 110 6.09 -4.32 27.38
CA THR A 110 5.20 -5.50 27.33
C THR A 110 4.43 -5.58 26.01
N LEU A 111 4.01 -6.79 25.63
CA LEU A 111 3.10 -6.99 24.49
C LEU A 111 1.66 -6.77 24.98
N ILE A 112 1.10 -5.61 24.65
CA ILE A 112 -0.24 -5.21 25.08
C ILE A 112 -1.08 -4.66 23.92
N GLY A 113 -2.25 -5.26 23.72
CA GLY A 113 -3.20 -4.80 22.72
C GLY A 113 -4.25 -5.83 22.36
N VAL A 114 -5.44 -5.36 22.01
CA VAL A 114 -6.56 -6.23 21.62
C VAL A 114 -6.24 -6.86 20.25
N PHE A 115 -5.65 -6.04 19.37
CA PHE A 115 -5.27 -6.41 18.02
C PHE A 115 -3.92 -7.16 17.98
N THR A 116 -3.75 -8.05 17.00
CA THR A 116 -2.53 -8.84 16.83
C THR A 116 -1.31 -8.00 16.45
N PHE A 117 -1.48 -6.89 15.72
CA PHE A 117 -0.38 -6.00 15.33
C PHE A 117 0.21 -5.21 16.52
N GLU A 118 -0.62 -4.81 17.49
CA GLU A 118 -0.16 -4.20 18.74
C GLU A 118 0.70 -5.16 19.58
N ARG A 119 0.63 -6.47 19.27
CA ARG A 119 1.40 -7.53 19.91
C ARG A 119 2.56 -8.04 19.05
N LEU A 120 2.91 -7.34 17.97
CA LEU A 120 4.12 -7.62 17.18
C LEU A 120 5.38 -7.01 17.81
N ASN A 121 5.22 -5.83 18.42
CA ASN A 121 6.31 -5.11 19.09
C ASN A 121 5.94 -4.81 20.54
N LYS A 122 6.90 -4.94 21.45
CA LYS A 122 6.69 -4.56 22.85
C LYS A 122 6.57 -3.05 22.97
N GLN A 123 5.59 -2.60 23.76
CA GLN A 123 5.26 -1.20 23.97
C GLN A 123 5.59 -0.79 25.41
N TYR A 124 5.95 0.48 25.60
CA TYR A 124 6.13 1.02 26.95
C TYR A 124 4.77 1.25 27.61
N VAL A 125 4.64 0.74 28.83
CA VAL A 125 3.58 1.10 29.76
C VAL A 125 4.18 1.72 31.00
N LEU A 126 3.46 2.69 31.57
CA LEU A 126 3.79 3.30 32.86
C LEU A 126 2.91 2.67 33.94
N LEU A 127 3.53 2.25 35.04
CA LEU A 127 2.86 1.66 36.18
C LEU A 127 3.06 2.52 37.43
N ASP A 128 1.96 2.77 38.13
CA ASP A 128 1.95 3.29 39.49
C ASP A 128 1.38 2.22 40.43
N ILE A 129 2.15 1.84 41.45
CA ILE A 129 1.83 0.73 42.35
C ILE A 129 1.78 1.25 43.79
N ASP A 130 0.63 1.11 44.44
CA ASP A 130 0.41 1.43 45.86
C ASP A 130 0.19 0.12 46.64
N LEU A 131 1.03 -0.16 47.64
CA LEU A 131 0.99 -1.40 48.42
C LEU A 131 0.75 -1.10 49.89
N THR A 132 -0.22 -1.78 50.50
CA THR A 132 -0.38 -1.77 51.97
C THR A 132 0.13 -3.09 52.53
N VAL A 133 1.04 -3.02 53.51
CA VAL A 133 1.62 -4.18 54.16
C VAL A 133 1.37 -4.16 55.67
N GLY A 134 1.18 -5.35 56.24
CA GLY A 134 1.10 -5.53 57.69
C GLY A 134 2.46 -5.55 58.40
N ASP A 135 3.54 -5.85 57.67
CA ASP A 135 4.94 -5.84 58.17
C ASP A 135 5.79 -4.83 57.36
N PRO A 136 6.42 -3.83 58.01
CA PRO A 136 7.19 -2.77 57.36
C PRO A 136 8.55 -3.22 56.76
N HIS A 137 8.86 -4.52 56.70
CA HIS A 137 10.08 -5.04 56.09
C HIS A 137 9.91 -5.53 54.63
N LEU A 138 9.26 -4.76 53.76
CA LEU A 138 9.13 -5.09 52.33
C LEU A 138 10.31 -4.55 51.50
N ASN A 139 10.97 -5.43 50.72
CA ASN A 139 11.98 -5.00 49.75
C ASN A 139 11.35 -4.52 48.44
N VAL A 140 11.13 -3.20 48.34
CA VAL A 140 10.46 -2.54 47.21
C VAL A 140 11.22 -2.70 45.88
N SER A 141 12.55 -2.81 45.92
CA SER A 141 13.36 -3.04 44.72
C SER A 141 13.04 -4.41 44.10
N LYS A 142 12.99 -5.46 44.92
CA LYS A 142 12.61 -6.81 44.48
C LYS A 142 11.17 -6.87 43.94
N VAL A 143 10.25 -6.09 44.50
CA VAL A 143 8.88 -5.98 43.98
C VAL A 143 8.89 -5.37 42.58
N SER A 144 9.58 -4.25 42.40
CA SER A 144 9.69 -3.55 41.11
C SER A 144 10.33 -4.43 40.03
N GLU A 145 11.41 -5.14 40.35
CA GLU A 145 12.09 -6.08 39.45
C GLU A 145 11.21 -7.27 39.08
N SER A 146 10.55 -7.87 40.08
CA SER A 146 9.68 -9.04 39.88
C SER A 146 8.48 -8.72 38.99
N VAL A 147 7.80 -7.59 39.25
CA VAL A 147 6.66 -7.16 38.45
C VAL A 147 7.09 -6.79 37.03
N SER A 148 8.17 -6.00 36.87
CA SER A 148 8.67 -5.64 35.53
C SER A 148 9.07 -6.87 34.72
N GLY A 149 9.80 -7.79 35.34
CA GLY A 149 10.26 -9.02 34.68
C GLY A 149 9.11 -9.95 34.28
N TYR A 150 8.05 -10.02 35.08
CA TYR A 150 6.83 -10.74 34.69
C TYR A 150 6.15 -10.08 33.49
N LEU A 151 5.90 -8.77 33.56
CA LEU A 151 5.21 -8.02 32.50
C LEU A 151 5.96 -8.03 31.17
N GLU A 152 7.29 -7.99 31.19
CA GLU A 152 8.12 -8.04 29.98
C GLU A 152 8.11 -9.40 29.27
N ARG A 153 7.66 -10.46 29.96
CA ARG A 153 7.55 -11.83 29.41
C ARG A 153 6.11 -12.26 29.15
N ALA A 154 5.13 -11.57 29.74
CA ALA A 154 3.72 -11.86 29.59
C ALA A 154 3.07 -11.06 28.44
N ASN A 155 1.98 -11.61 27.90
CA ASN A 155 1.21 -11.03 26.80
C ASN A 155 -0.19 -10.68 27.30
N PHE A 156 -0.61 -9.43 27.10
CA PHE A 156 -1.91 -8.94 27.58
C PHE A 156 -2.78 -8.46 26.42
N LYS A 157 -4.07 -8.85 26.44
CA LYS A 157 -5.04 -8.35 25.45
C LYS A 157 -5.60 -6.98 25.84
N THR A 158 -5.79 -6.73 27.13
CA THR A 158 -6.36 -5.47 27.64
C THR A 158 -5.56 -4.93 28.82
N VAL A 159 -5.70 -3.63 29.11
CA VAL A 159 -5.00 -2.96 30.22
C VAL A 159 -5.54 -3.46 31.56
N GLU A 160 -6.82 -3.78 31.66
CA GLU A 160 -7.47 -4.37 32.84
C GLU A 160 -6.87 -5.73 33.17
N ALA A 161 -6.62 -6.57 32.16
CA ALA A 161 -5.97 -7.86 32.35
C ALA A 161 -4.53 -7.70 32.84
N LEU A 162 -3.82 -6.69 32.36
CA LEU A 162 -2.47 -6.35 32.81
C LEU A 162 -2.48 -5.89 34.29
N VAL A 163 -3.39 -4.98 34.65
CA VAL A 163 -3.57 -4.50 36.03
C VAL A 163 -3.88 -5.67 36.98
N ALA A 164 -4.87 -6.49 36.65
CA ALA A 164 -5.27 -7.63 37.48
C ALA A 164 -4.14 -8.66 37.62
N SER A 165 -3.42 -8.96 36.53
CA SER A 165 -2.29 -9.92 36.58
C SER A 165 -1.10 -9.37 37.36
N SER A 166 -0.88 -8.04 37.33
CA SER A 166 0.14 -7.38 38.16
C SER A 166 -0.16 -7.51 39.65
N CYS A 167 -1.40 -7.22 40.06
CA CYS A 167 -1.85 -7.41 41.45
C CYS A 167 -1.74 -8.87 41.89
N GLN A 168 -2.19 -9.81 41.04
CA GLN A 168 -2.11 -11.24 41.32
C GLN A 168 -0.64 -11.71 41.49
N TRP A 169 0.26 -11.27 40.61
CA TRP A 169 1.69 -11.57 40.68
C TRP A 169 2.33 -11.05 41.97
N ILE A 170 1.95 -9.85 42.42
CA ILE A 170 2.42 -9.26 43.67
C ILE A 170 1.97 -10.11 44.87
N PHE A 171 0.69 -10.49 44.96
CA PHE A 171 0.18 -11.28 46.08
C PHE A 171 0.79 -12.69 46.15
N GLN A 172 1.12 -13.28 45.00
CA GLN A 172 1.76 -14.60 44.91
C GLN A 172 3.21 -14.58 45.39
N ASN A 173 3.98 -13.54 45.04
CA ASN A 173 5.42 -13.48 45.33
C ASN A 173 5.76 -12.74 46.63
N PHE A 174 4.83 -11.93 47.16
CA PHE A 174 5.03 -11.12 48.37
C PHE A 174 3.88 -11.36 49.37
N PRO A 175 4.01 -12.37 50.25
CA PRO A 175 2.97 -12.74 51.22
C PRO A 175 2.60 -11.65 52.23
N THR A 176 3.51 -10.70 52.48
CA THR A 176 3.33 -9.60 53.45
C THR A 176 2.43 -8.47 52.95
N VAL A 177 2.05 -8.48 51.67
CA VAL A 177 1.15 -7.49 51.05
C VAL A 177 -0.31 -7.87 51.31
N GLU A 178 -1.06 -6.95 51.93
CA GLU A 178 -2.49 -7.08 52.24
C GLU A 178 -3.37 -6.55 51.10
N THR A 179 -3.04 -5.37 50.58
CA THR A 179 -3.73 -4.74 49.44
C THR A 179 -2.74 -4.17 48.43
N ALA A 180 -3.12 -4.19 47.15
CA ALA A 180 -2.32 -3.67 46.04
C ALA A 180 -3.21 -2.88 45.07
N GLY A 181 -2.91 -1.59 44.94
CA GLY A 181 -3.43 -0.71 43.90
C GLY A 181 -2.44 -0.63 42.74
N VAL A 182 -2.89 -0.91 41.52
CA VAL A 182 -2.07 -0.78 40.32
C VAL A 182 -2.80 0.09 39.31
N ARG A 183 -2.12 1.13 38.83
CA ARG A 183 -2.53 1.97 37.71
C ARG A 183 -1.58 1.74 36.56
N VAL A 184 -2.14 1.53 35.38
CA VAL A 184 -1.37 1.35 34.14
C VAL A 184 -1.79 2.41 33.15
N THR A 185 -0.83 3.19 32.67
CA THR A 185 -1.05 4.24 31.67
C THR A 185 -0.28 3.89 30.39
N LYS A 186 -1.00 3.86 29.26
CA LYS A 186 -0.42 3.74 27.93
C LYS A 186 -0.20 5.16 27.37
N PRO A 187 1.05 5.65 27.29
CA PRO A 187 1.33 6.98 26.75
C PRO A 187 0.97 7.04 25.26
N ASN A 188 0.48 8.18 24.79
CA ASN A 188 0.12 8.44 23.39
C ASN A 188 -0.96 7.50 22.79
N ALA A 189 -1.79 6.85 23.62
CA ALA A 189 -2.88 6.01 23.14
C ALA A 189 -3.93 6.80 22.32
N ILE A 190 -4.12 8.08 22.64
CA ILE A 190 -4.96 9.04 21.91
C ILE A 190 -4.16 10.32 21.67
N VAL A 191 -4.20 10.84 20.44
CA VAL A 191 -3.53 12.08 20.06
C VAL A 191 -4.02 13.22 20.97
N TYR A 192 -3.10 14.04 21.51
CA TYR A 192 -3.37 15.14 22.44
C TYR A 192 -3.71 14.76 23.91
N THR A 193 -3.41 13.52 24.33
CA THR A 193 -3.51 13.11 25.76
C THR A 193 -2.17 12.63 26.30
N GLU A 194 -1.88 12.86 27.59
CA GLU A 194 -0.67 12.33 28.24
C GLU A 194 -0.67 10.78 28.31
N GLY A 195 -1.86 10.17 28.20
CA GLY A 195 -2.06 8.73 28.08
C GLY A 195 -3.48 8.34 28.47
N VAL A 196 -3.84 7.08 28.22
CA VAL A 196 -5.09 6.48 28.70
C VAL A 196 -4.72 5.31 29.61
N GLY A 197 -5.37 5.22 30.76
CA GLY A 197 -5.01 4.23 31.77
C GLY A 197 -6.17 3.77 32.63
N VAL A 198 -6.00 2.58 33.20
CA VAL A 198 -6.95 1.97 34.15
C VAL A 198 -6.26 1.82 35.50
N SER A 199 -7.00 2.06 36.58
CA SER A 199 -6.54 1.91 37.95
C SER A 199 -7.51 1.00 38.71
N CYS A 200 -6.99 -0.03 39.38
CA CYS A 200 -7.78 -0.90 40.24
C CYS A 200 -7.05 -1.18 41.55
N VAL A 201 -7.81 -1.42 42.62
CA VAL A 201 -7.30 -1.82 43.94
C VAL A 201 -7.89 -3.17 44.28
N TYR A 202 -7.04 -4.12 44.66
CA TYR A 202 -7.45 -5.46 45.05
C TYR A 202 -6.90 -5.83 46.44
N SER A 203 -7.57 -6.79 47.06
CA SER A 203 -7.13 -7.50 48.27
C SER A 203 -6.69 -8.93 47.91
N ARG A 204 -5.98 -9.60 48.81
CA ARG A 204 -5.55 -10.99 48.63
C ARG A 204 -6.72 -11.95 48.34
N ALA A 205 -7.87 -11.73 49.00
CA ALA A 205 -9.06 -12.58 48.88
C ALA A 205 -9.62 -12.62 47.45
N ASP A 206 -9.42 -11.57 46.65
CA ASP A 206 -9.96 -11.45 45.28
C ASP A 206 -9.31 -12.45 44.29
N PHE A 207 -8.23 -13.12 44.70
CA PHE A 207 -7.46 -14.02 43.85
C PHE A 207 -7.33 -15.46 44.39
N GLU A 208 -7.93 -15.79 45.54
CA GLU A 208 -7.82 -17.12 46.17
C GLU A 208 -8.39 -18.26 45.31
N SER A 209 -9.38 -17.97 44.46
CA SER A 209 -10.01 -18.95 43.56
C SER A 209 -9.39 -19.00 42.15
N LYS A 210 -8.37 -18.17 41.85
CA LYS A 210 -7.75 -18.08 40.52
C LYS A 210 -6.49 -18.94 40.42
N PRO A 211 -6.21 -19.54 39.24
CA PRO A 211 -5.00 -20.33 39.04
C PRO A 211 -3.74 -19.49 39.23
N LEU A 212 -2.67 -20.11 39.75
CA LEU A 212 -1.38 -19.44 39.95
C LEU A 212 -0.78 -19.00 38.60
N LEU A 213 -0.12 -17.84 38.59
CA LEU A 213 0.54 -17.34 37.38
C LEU A 213 1.92 -17.99 37.28
N THR A 214 2.28 -18.44 36.08
CA THR A 214 3.61 -19.00 35.78
C THR A 214 4.36 -18.06 34.85
N LEU A 215 5.70 -18.09 34.94
CA LEU A 215 6.57 -17.36 34.02
C LEU A 215 6.61 -18.09 32.67
N PRO A 216 6.31 -17.42 31.54
CA PRO A 216 6.46 -18.01 30.22
C PRO A 216 7.93 -18.38 29.96
N GLU A 217 8.19 -19.62 29.54
CA GLU A 217 9.53 -20.07 29.13
C GLU A 217 10.01 -19.28 27.90
N VAL A 218 11.29 -18.90 27.90
CA VAL A 218 11.93 -18.23 26.76
C VAL A 218 12.05 -19.24 25.63
N LEU A 219 11.31 -19.04 24.53
CA LEU A 219 11.57 -19.74 23.28
C LEU A 219 12.97 -19.34 22.79
N SER A 220 13.94 -20.21 23.03
CA SER A 220 15.27 -20.12 22.45
C SER A 220 15.14 -20.14 20.92
N GLN A 221 15.75 -19.15 20.27
CA GLN A 221 16.02 -19.15 18.84
C GLN A 221 16.55 -20.54 18.43
N HIS A 222 15.81 -21.24 17.57
CA HIS A 222 16.28 -22.49 17.01
C HIS A 222 17.51 -22.23 16.14
N LYS A 223 18.68 -22.47 16.73
CA LYS A 223 19.84 -23.01 16.04
C LYS A 223 19.48 -24.41 15.52
N SER A 224 19.47 -24.59 14.21
CA SER A 224 19.77 -25.89 13.59
C SER A 224 20.28 -25.66 12.16
N SER A 225 21.47 -25.06 12.07
CA SER A 225 22.44 -25.35 11.02
C SER A 225 23.54 -26.19 11.67
N GLU A 226 23.56 -27.49 11.33
CA GLU A 226 24.76 -28.32 11.19
C GLU A 226 24.36 -29.78 10.93
N ASN A 227 24.47 -30.16 9.64
CA ASN A 227 24.91 -31.45 9.10
C ASN A 227 24.06 -31.89 7.89
N LEU A 228 24.54 -31.57 6.69
CA LEU A 228 25.01 -32.55 5.71
C LEU A 228 25.49 -31.83 4.45
N ILE A 229 26.82 -31.76 4.31
CA ILE A 229 27.52 -31.56 3.04
C ILE A 229 27.72 -32.96 2.45
N SER A 230 27.15 -33.20 1.27
CA SER A 230 27.64 -34.08 0.19
C SER A 230 26.57 -34.04 -0.91
N SER A 231 26.81 -33.82 -2.19
CA SER A 231 28.02 -33.83 -2.98
C SER A 231 27.63 -33.22 -4.32
N GLN A 232 28.49 -32.33 -4.83
CA GLN A 232 28.42 -31.85 -6.20
C GLN A 232 28.68 -33.02 -7.15
N GLU A 233 27.80 -33.22 -8.14
CA GLU A 233 28.22 -33.76 -9.44
C GLU A 233 27.90 -32.71 -10.50
N GLN A 234 28.99 -32.26 -11.13
CA GLN A 234 29.00 -31.44 -12.33
C GLN A 234 28.50 -32.29 -13.50
N GLN A 235 27.54 -31.78 -14.27
CA GLN A 235 27.43 -32.10 -15.68
C GLN A 235 27.28 -30.83 -16.50
N GLN A 236 28.34 -30.53 -17.26
CA GLN A 236 28.30 -29.73 -18.47
C GLN A 236 27.47 -30.49 -19.52
N ASP A 237 26.52 -29.85 -20.21
CA ASP A 237 26.62 -29.65 -21.66
C ASP A 237 25.48 -28.80 -22.26
N SER A 238 25.91 -27.81 -23.05
CA SER A 238 25.44 -27.36 -24.38
C SER A 238 23.96 -27.08 -24.73
N PRO A 239 23.70 -26.06 -25.59
CA PRO A 239 22.36 -25.51 -25.84
C PRO A 239 21.63 -26.27 -26.96
N SER A 240 20.56 -27.00 -26.63
CA SER A 240 19.61 -27.50 -27.61
C SER A 240 18.49 -26.48 -27.82
N ARG A 241 18.48 -25.88 -29.02
CA ARG A 241 17.30 -25.26 -29.63
C ARG A 241 16.20 -26.31 -29.69
N GLU A 242 15.09 -26.09 -29.00
CA GLU A 242 13.83 -26.76 -29.31
C GLU A 242 12.63 -25.84 -29.05
N SER A 243 11.73 -25.92 -30.00
CA SER A 243 10.55 -25.10 -30.26
C SER A 243 9.56 -25.06 -29.09
N SER A 244 9.21 -23.86 -28.65
CA SER A 244 8.07 -23.62 -27.76
C SER A 244 6.77 -24.06 -28.43
N PRO A 245 5.98 -24.97 -27.83
CA PRO A 245 4.61 -25.22 -28.26
C PRO A 245 3.80 -23.96 -27.96
N SER A 246 3.12 -23.45 -28.99
CA SER A 246 2.13 -22.39 -28.94
C SER A 246 0.99 -22.77 -27.99
N PHE A 247 1.06 -22.29 -26.75
CA PHE A 247 -0.11 -22.18 -25.87
C PHE A 247 -0.81 -20.86 -26.20
N ASP A 248 -1.67 -20.93 -27.22
CA ASP A 248 -2.75 -19.97 -27.44
C ASP A 248 -3.78 -20.18 -26.33
N LEU A 249 -3.62 -19.45 -25.22
CA LEU A 249 -4.78 -19.04 -24.46
C LEU A 249 -5.30 -17.79 -25.18
N PRO A 250 -6.43 -17.87 -25.91
CA PRO A 250 -7.15 -16.65 -26.19
C PRO A 250 -7.54 -16.09 -24.82
N VAL A 251 -7.17 -14.84 -24.54
CA VAL A 251 -7.77 -14.03 -23.45
C VAL A 251 -9.22 -13.67 -23.83
N GLU A 252 -9.85 -14.48 -24.69
CA GLU A 252 -11.29 -14.58 -24.79
C GLU A 252 -11.73 -15.39 -23.57
N THR A 253 -12.76 -14.92 -22.87
CA THR A 253 -13.49 -15.69 -21.86
C THR A 253 -12.82 -15.82 -20.48
N THR A 254 -12.60 -14.71 -19.78
CA THR A 254 -12.95 -14.67 -18.33
C THR A 254 -14.21 -13.85 -18.09
N SER A 255 -14.56 -12.93 -19.00
CA SER A 255 -15.83 -12.20 -18.99
C SER A 255 -17.03 -13.06 -19.32
N ASP A 256 -16.88 -14.00 -20.25
CA ASP A 256 -18.01 -14.79 -20.75
C ASP A 256 -18.37 -15.95 -19.82
N TYR A 257 -17.46 -16.34 -18.91
CA TYR A 257 -17.72 -17.34 -17.86
C TYR A 257 -18.22 -16.73 -16.54
N ALA A 258 -18.25 -15.39 -16.41
CA ALA A 258 -19.06 -14.74 -15.39
C ALA A 258 -20.54 -14.62 -15.82
N ALA A 259 -20.84 -14.85 -17.10
CA ALA A 259 -22.17 -14.71 -17.69
C ALA A 259 -23.21 -15.81 -17.34
N PRO A 260 -22.89 -16.99 -16.75
CA PRO A 260 -23.91 -17.92 -16.30
C PRO A 260 -24.26 -17.80 -14.80
N ILE A 261 -23.78 -16.77 -14.08
CA ILE A 261 -24.29 -16.46 -12.75
C ILE A 261 -25.30 -15.31 -12.88
N THR A 262 -26.59 -15.64 -13.01
CA THR A 262 -27.70 -14.67 -13.08
C THR A 262 -27.82 -13.72 -11.88
N SER A 263 -26.96 -13.89 -10.86
CA SER A 263 -26.98 -13.18 -9.58
C SER A 263 -25.69 -12.38 -9.29
N THR A 264 -24.81 -12.17 -10.29
CA THR A 264 -23.57 -11.39 -10.10
C THR A 264 -23.35 -10.35 -11.19
N LEU A 265 -22.85 -9.18 -10.81
CA LEU A 265 -22.49 -8.08 -11.68
C LEU A 265 -21.00 -7.76 -11.54
N LEU A 266 -20.27 -7.73 -12.66
CA LEU A 266 -18.87 -7.32 -12.68
C LEU A 266 -18.76 -5.79 -12.59
N LEU A 267 -18.22 -5.29 -11.49
CA LEU A 267 -18.01 -3.86 -11.26
C LEU A 267 -16.67 -3.36 -11.83
N GLY A 268 -15.66 -4.23 -11.94
CA GLY A 268 -14.37 -3.86 -12.51
C GLY A 268 -13.32 -4.96 -12.42
N THR A 269 -12.23 -4.76 -13.16
CA THR A 269 -11.08 -5.66 -13.18
C THR A 269 -9.79 -4.90 -12.91
N SER A 270 -8.82 -5.56 -12.29
CA SER A 270 -7.47 -5.03 -12.22
C SER A 270 -6.80 -5.11 -13.60
N SER A 271 -5.56 -4.64 -13.67
CA SER A 271 -4.62 -5.02 -14.73
C SER A 271 -4.33 -6.51 -14.65
N LEU A 272 -3.93 -7.10 -15.79
CA LEU A 272 -3.53 -8.50 -15.86
C LEU A 272 -2.01 -8.60 -15.73
N TYR A 273 -1.54 -9.35 -14.75
CA TYR A 273 -0.13 -9.45 -14.41
C TYR A 273 0.45 -10.83 -14.68
N VAL A 274 1.62 -10.88 -15.30
CA VAL A 274 2.39 -12.11 -15.46
C VAL A 274 3.42 -12.21 -14.33
N SER A 275 3.47 -13.37 -13.67
CA SER A 275 4.48 -13.69 -12.66
C SER A 275 5.10 -15.05 -12.93
N LYS A 276 6.38 -15.21 -12.58
CA LYS A 276 7.01 -16.54 -12.56
C LYS A 276 6.29 -17.43 -11.53
N PRO A 277 6.28 -18.75 -11.75
CA PRO A 277 5.82 -19.71 -10.75
C PRO A 277 6.50 -19.57 -9.39
N MET A 278 5.71 -19.58 -8.30
CA MET A 278 6.23 -19.41 -6.93
C MET A 278 6.77 -20.71 -6.30
N TYR A 279 6.24 -21.89 -6.67
CA TYR A 279 6.55 -23.16 -5.98
C TYR A 279 7.20 -24.23 -6.88
N TYR A 280 6.82 -24.30 -8.16
CA TYR A 280 7.39 -25.22 -9.15
C TYR A 280 7.87 -24.41 -10.35
N THR A 281 9.18 -24.38 -10.61
CA THR A 281 9.78 -23.49 -11.62
C THR A 281 9.71 -24.02 -13.05
N ASP A 282 9.45 -25.32 -13.24
CA ASP A 282 9.28 -25.97 -14.56
C ASP A 282 7.81 -25.95 -15.01
N GLN A 283 7.19 -24.78 -15.05
CA GLN A 283 5.83 -24.61 -15.58
C GLN A 283 5.65 -23.23 -16.25
N PRO A 284 4.61 -23.04 -17.10
CA PRO A 284 4.33 -21.76 -17.74
C PRO A 284 4.11 -20.62 -16.73
N ASP A 285 4.36 -19.37 -17.15
CA ASP A 285 4.13 -18.20 -16.30
C ASP A 285 2.65 -18.11 -15.86
N PHE A 286 2.42 -17.63 -14.64
CA PHE A 286 1.07 -17.40 -14.11
C PHE A 286 0.54 -16.05 -14.55
N TYR A 287 -0.72 -16.03 -14.98
CA TYR A 287 -1.50 -14.81 -15.11
C TYR A 287 -2.30 -14.57 -13.82
N ASN A 288 -2.15 -13.38 -13.26
CA ASN A 288 -2.79 -12.97 -12.02
C ASN A 288 -3.61 -11.72 -12.27
N GLY A 289 -4.79 -11.64 -11.66
CA GLY A 289 -5.65 -10.48 -11.69
C GLY A 289 -6.66 -10.56 -10.56
N ALA A 290 -7.36 -9.45 -10.32
CA ALA A 290 -8.46 -9.36 -9.39
C ALA A 290 -9.70 -8.87 -10.13
N VAL A 291 -10.86 -9.33 -9.69
CA VAL A 291 -12.17 -8.90 -10.17
C VAL A 291 -12.99 -8.41 -8.99
N HIS A 292 -13.71 -7.31 -9.19
CA HIS A 292 -14.65 -6.77 -8.21
C HIS A 292 -16.06 -7.12 -8.67
N LEU A 293 -16.74 -7.95 -7.89
CA LEU A 293 -18.08 -8.43 -8.19
C LEU A 293 -19.07 -7.87 -7.16
N GLN A 294 -20.22 -7.43 -7.63
CA GLN A 294 -21.41 -7.31 -6.82
C GLN A 294 -22.19 -8.62 -6.93
N VAL A 295 -22.63 -9.15 -5.79
CA VAL A 295 -23.40 -10.39 -5.71
C VAL A 295 -24.71 -10.12 -5.01
N GLU A 296 -25.81 -10.68 -5.52
CA GLU A 296 -27.14 -10.56 -4.91
C GLU A 296 -27.52 -11.87 -4.22
N ASP A 297 -27.91 -11.79 -2.94
CA ASP A 297 -28.41 -12.92 -2.14
C ASP A 297 -27.48 -14.15 -2.04
N LEU A 298 -26.17 -13.98 -2.25
CA LEU A 298 -25.17 -15.05 -2.09
C LEU A 298 -24.36 -14.88 -0.81
N SER A 299 -24.28 -15.93 0.02
CA SER A 299 -23.31 -15.99 1.11
C SER A 299 -21.90 -16.30 0.58
N PRO A 300 -20.83 -16.07 1.36
CA PRO A 300 -19.47 -16.46 0.96
C PRO A 300 -19.33 -17.95 0.60
N HIS A 301 -20.08 -18.82 1.28
CA HIS A 301 -20.11 -20.26 0.99
C HIS A 301 -20.85 -20.57 -0.32
N ASP A 302 -21.94 -19.86 -0.61
CA ASP A 302 -22.65 -20.00 -1.88
C ASP A 302 -21.78 -19.54 -3.05
N LEU A 303 -21.10 -18.40 -2.89
CA LEU A 303 -20.13 -17.90 -3.88
C LEU A 303 -18.97 -18.89 -4.09
N LEU A 304 -18.44 -19.50 -3.02
CA LEU A 304 -17.40 -20.51 -3.14
C LEU A 304 -17.88 -21.73 -3.95
N ASN A 305 -19.14 -22.14 -3.77
CA ASN A 305 -19.72 -23.25 -4.53
C ASN A 305 -19.83 -22.88 -6.01
N VAL A 306 -20.33 -21.68 -6.33
CA VAL A 306 -20.42 -21.18 -7.70
C VAL A 306 -19.04 -21.13 -8.36
N ILE A 307 -18.03 -20.60 -7.66
CA ILE A 307 -16.64 -20.56 -8.16
C ILE A 307 -16.12 -21.97 -8.46
N LYS A 308 -16.33 -22.92 -7.55
CA LYS A 308 -15.95 -24.32 -7.79
C LYS A 308 -16.66 -24.88 -9.02
N GLU A 309 -17.96 -24.60 -9.19
CA GLU A 309 -18.69 -25.05 -10.38
C GLU A 309 -18.08 -24.53 -11.68
N ILE A 310 -17.66 -23.27 -11.73
CA ILE A 310 -16.97 -22.68 -12.90
C ILE A 310 -15.66 -23.41 -13.18
N GLU A 311 -14.83 -23.63 -12.15
CA GLU A 311 -13.55 -24.36 -12.29
C GLU A 311 -13.75 -25.79 -12.84
N TYR A 312 -14.77 -26.51 -12.35
CA TYR A 312 -15.00 -27.91 -12.69
C TYR A 312 -15.77 -28.12 -13.99
N LYS A 313 -16.86 -27.37 -14.22
CA LYS A 313 -17.79 -27.58 -15.33
C LYS A 313 -17.35 -26.87 -16.60
N GLU A 314 -16.90 -25.62 -16.50
CA GLU A 314 -16.63 -24.77 -17.66
C GLU A 314 -15.17 -24.84 -18.09
N LEU A 315 -14.23 -24.88 -17.13
CA LEU A 315 -12.79 -24.78 -17.40
C LEU A 315 -12.01 -26.10 -17.25
N ARG A 316 -12.74 -27.22 -17.10
CA ARG A 316 -12.24 -28.61 -17.07
C ARG A 316 -10.96 -28.80 -16.24
N ARG A 317 -11.01 -28.47 -14.95
CA ARG A 317 -9.92 -28.68 -13.99
C ARG A 317 -9.35 -30.11 -14.05
N VAL A 318 -8.13 -30.28 -14.55
CA VAL A 318 -7.29 -31.47 -14.33
C VAL A 318 -6.30 -31.12 -13.22
N LYS A 319 -6.48 -31.68 -12.03
CA LYS A 319 -5.56 -31.48 -10.89
C LYS A 319 -4.59 -32.66 -10.86
N ASP A 320 -3.43 -32.54 -11.50
CA ASP A 320 -2.43 -33.62 -11.48
C ASP A 320 -1.81 -33.80 -10.09
N PHE A 321 -1.50 -32.71 -9.36
CA PHE A 321 -1.04 -32.71 -7.96
C PHE A 321 -1.13 -31.30 -7.31
N ASP A 322 -0.88 -31.19 -6.00
CA ASP A 322 -0.91 -29.91 -5.28
C ASP A 322 0.23 -28.95 -5.73
N ASN A 323 -0.14 -27.71 -6.06
CA ASN A 323 0.70 -26.66 -6.67
C ASN A 323 1.21 -26.93 -8.11
N GLY A 324 0.68 -27.93 -8.82
CA GLY A 324 0.94 -28.14 -10.25
C GLY A 324 0.21 -27.12 -11.16
N PRO A 325 0.52 -27.10 -12.47
CA PRO A 325 -0.08 -26.17 -13.44
C PRO A 325 -1.60 -26.37 -13.52
N ARG A 326 -2.36 -25.29 -13.36
CA ARG A 326 -3.83 -25.27 -13.42
C ARG A 326 -4.29 -24.45 -14.62
N SER A 327 -5.44 -24.80 -15.21
CA SER A 327 -6.08 -24.00 -16.26
C SER A 327 -6.60 -22.66 -15.72
N ILE A 328 -7.11 -22.63 -14.48
CA ILE A 328 -7.49 -21.43 -13.74
C ILE A 328 -7.48 -21.71 -12.22
N ASP A 329 -7.32 -20.68 -11.39
CA ASP A 329 -7.50 -20.73 -9.92
C ASP A 329 -8.29 -19.49 -9.49
N LEU A 330 -9.46 -19.68 -8.87
CA LEU A 330 -10.35 -18.59 -8.46
C LEU A 330 -10.52 -18.58 -6.93
N ASP A 331 -9.95 -17.59 -6.27
CA ASP A 331 -9.98 -17.43 -4.81
C ASP A 331 -10.85 -16.24 -4.37
N ILE A 332 -11.66 -16.42 -3.32
CA ILE A 332 -12.32 -15.30 -2.63
C ILE A 332 -11.29 -14.60 -1.74
N VAL A 333 -10.77 -13.46 -2.18
CA VAL A 333 -9.78 -12.67 -1.43
C VAL A 333 -10.43 -11.90 -0.29
N LEU A 334 -11.52 -11.20 -0.60
CA LEU A 334 -12.33 -10.42 0.33
C LEU A 334 -13.81 -10.65 0.02
N PHE A 335 -14.65 -10.50 1.03
CA PHE A 335 -16.10 -10.39 0.90
C PHE A 335 -16.52 -9.28 1.85
N ASP A 336 -16.90 -8.12 1.30
CA ASP A 336 -17.16 -6.90 2.07
C ASP A 336 -16.12 -6.66 3.19
N ARG A 337 -16.60 -6.44 4.41
CA ARG A 337 -15.79 -6.32 5.63
C ARG A 337 -15.97 -7.49 6.58
N ILE A 338 -16.56 -8.60 6.11
CA ILE A 338 -16.85 -9.73 6.97
C ILE A 338 -15.62 -10.62 7.14
N THR A 339 -15.63 -11.38 8.23
CA THR A 339 -14.63 -12.41 8.50
C THR A 339 -15.32 -13.76 8.61
N VAL A 340 -14.81 -14.75 7.88
CA VAL A 340 -15.31 -16.12 7.89
C VAL A 340 -14.14 -17.03 8.17
N THR A 341 -14.30 -17.95 9.12
CA THR A 341 -13.30 -18.97 9.42
C THR A 341 -14.03 -20.28 9.67
N THR A 342 -14.04 -21.10 8.63
CA THR A 342 -14.65 -22.44 8.59
C THR A 342 -13.61 -23.44 8.10
N ALA A 343 -13.91 -24.74 8.16
CA ALA A 343 -12.97 -25.77 7.72
C ALA A 343 -12.68 -25.69 6.20
N ASP A 344 -13.62 -25.16 5.43
CA ASP A 344 -13.62 -25.10 3.97
C ASP A 344 -13.42 -23.70 3.39
N LEU A 345 -13.67 -22.63 4.16
CA LEU A 345 -13.53 -21.24 3.71
C LEU A 345 -12.91 -20.32 4.79
N VAL A 346 -11.94 -19.51 4.37
CA VAL A 346 -11.33 -18.44 5.16
C VAL A 346 -11.37 -17.13 4.38
N VAL A 347 -12.07 -16.12 4.92
CA VAL A 347 -12.18 -14.76 4.36
C VAL A 347 -11.89 -13.75 5.47
N PRO A 348 -11.06 -12.71 5.26
CA PRO A 348 -10.14 -12.50 4.14
C PRO A 348 -9.20 -13.68 3.90
N HIS A 349 -8.76 -13.87 2.65
CA HIS A 349 -7.92 -15.01 2.30
C HIS A 349 -6.62 -15.04 3.13
N LYS A 350 -6.33 -16.16 3.79
CA LYS A 350 -5.26 -16.30 4.80
C LYS A 350 -3.87 -15.88 4.36
N SER A 351 -3.55 -16.00 3.07
CA SER A 351 -2.24 -15.68 2.50
C SER A 351 -2.25 -14.41 1.63
N MET A 352 -3.32 -13.62 1.64
CA MET A 352 -3.39 -12.45 0.76
C MET A 352 -2.31 -11.41 1.07
N LEU A 353 -1.97 -11.21 2.36
CA LEU A 353 -1.01 -10.20 2.80
C LEU A 353 0.44 -10.56 2.46
N ASP A 354 0.74 -11.83 2.21
CA ASP A 354 2.08 -12.32 1.89
C ASP A 354 2.36 -12.35 0.38
N ARG A 355 1.37 -12.02 -0.46
CA ARG A 355 1.42 -12.21 -1.92
C ARG A 355 1.26 -10.89 -2.65
N THR A 356 2.35 -10.33 -3.17
CA THR A 356 2.33 -9.10 -3.99
C THR A 356 1.45 -9.23 -5.23
N PHE A 357 1.47 -10.41 -5.89
CA PHE A 357 0.60 -10.72 -7.03
C PHE A 357 -0.89 -10.79 -6.70
N VAL A 358 -1.27 -10.77 -5.42
CA VAL A 358 -2.67 -10.60 -4.96
C VAL A 358 -2.91 -9.16 -4.52
N LEU A 359 -2.03 -8.60 -3.68
CA LEU A 359 -2.20 -7.25 -3.13
C LEU A 359 -2.19 -6.15 -4.20
N GLN A 360 -1.30 -6.25 -5.18
CA GLN A 360 -1.17 -5.23 -6.21
C GLN A 360 -2.43 -5.10 -7.10
N PRO A 361 -2.93 -6.18 -7.74
CA PRO A 361 -4.18 -6.09 -8.49
C PRO A 361 -5.37 -5.76 -7.58
N LEU A 362 -5.38 -6.18 -6.31
CA LEU A 362 -6.42 -5.81 -5.37
C LEU A 362 -6.45 -4.30 -5.09
N CYS A 363 -5.30 -3.68 -4.81
CA CYS A 363 -5.17 -2.24 -4.56
C CYS A 363 -5.56 -1.36 -5.75
N GLU A 364 -5.67 -1.92 -6.96
CA GLU A 364 -6.25 -1.23 -8.11
C GLU A 364 -7.79 -1.12 -8.06
N LEU A 365 -8.44 -1.95 -7.24
CA LEU A 365 -9.90 -2.07 -7.14
C LEU A 365 -10.46 -1.58 -5.81
N ILE A 366 -9.62 -1.46 -4.78
CA ILE A 366 -10.03 -0.96 -3.46
C ILE A 366 -9.41 0.40 -3.16
N SER A 367 -10.21 1.27 -2.54
CA SER A 367 -9.74 2.60 -2.16
C SER A 367 -8.65 2.51 -1.08
N PRO A 368 -7.78 3.52 -0.98
CA PRO A 368 -6.75 3.56 0.05
C PRO A 368 -7.27 3.63 1.49
N ASP A 369 -8.51 4.06 1.67
CA ASP A 369 -9.16 4.10 2.97
C ASP A 369 -9.74 2.72 3.38
N PHE A 370 -9.75 1.75 2.46
CA PHE A 370 -10.23 0.41 2.76
C PHE A 370 -9.26 -0.31 3.70
N THR A 371 -9.75 -0.60 4.90
CA THR A 371 -9.00 -1.28 5.94
C THR A 371 -9.23 -2.79 5.90
N HIS A 372 -8.16 -3.56 6.05
CA HIS A 372 -8.25 -5.01 6.11
C HIS A 372 -9.06 -5.44 7.35
N PRO A 373 -10.11 -6.29 7.22
CA PRO A 373 -11.01 -6.64 8.32
C PRO A 373 -10.36 -7.20 9.58
N VAL A 374 -9.22 -7.88 9.44
CA VAL A 374 -8.50 -8.51 10.58
C VAL A 374 -7.42 -7.60 11.16
N THR A 375 -6.70 -6.84 10.33
CA THR A 375 -5.56 -6.04 10.81
C THR A 375 -5.94 -4.61 11.12
N ALA A 376 -7.11 -4.15 10.70
CA ALA A 376 -7.60 -2.78 10.81
C ALA A 376 -6.64 -1.72 10.22
N GLU A 377 -5.81 -2.13 9.26
CA GLU A 377 -4.84 -1.27 8.56
C GLU A 377 -5.24 -1.18 7.08
N PRO A 378 -5.04 -0.03 6.41
CA PRO A 378 -5.20 0.09 4.98
C PRO A 378 -4.47 -1.00 4.20
N ILE A 379 -5.15 -1.65 3.26
CA ILE A 379 -4.53 -2.70 2.42
C ILE A 379 -3.39 -2.12 1.58
N HIS A 380 -3.50 -0.86 1.16
CA HIS A 380 -2.43 -0.12 0.48
C HIS A 380 -1.14 -0.02 1.33
N ASN A 381 -1.22 0.05 2.66
CA ASN A 381 -0.04 0.07 3.53
C ASN A 381 0.64 -1.32 3.61
N HIS A 382 -0.14 -2.40 3.54
CA HIS A 382 0.40 -3.76 3.43
C HIS A 382 1.19 -3.94 2.13
N LEU A 383 0.63 -3.48 1.01
CA LEU A 383 1.31 -3.50 -0.28
C LEU A 383 2.62 -2.69 -0.22
N ALA A 384 2.59 -1.46 0.32
CA ALA A 384 3.78 -0.62 0.42
C ALA A 384 4.90 -1.25 1.23
N ARG A 385 4.57 -1.89 2.37
CA ARG A 385 5.57 -2.62 3.17
C ARG A 385 6.13 -3.83 2.43
N SER A 386 5.28 -4.59 1.75
CA SER A 386 5.70 -5.75 0.96
C SER A 386 6.66 -5.34 -0.16
N LEU A 387 6.33 -4.28 -0.91
CA LEU A 387 7.19 -3.73 -1.96
C LEU A 387 8.48 -3.08 -1.43
N ALA A 388 8.45 -2.48 -0.24
CA ALA A 388 9.64 -1.91 0.39
C ALA A 388 10.60 -3.01 0.89
N ALA A 389 10.06 -4.08 1.48
CA ALA A 389 10.83 -5.21 2.01
C ALA A 389 11.56 -6.01 0.91
N LEU A 390 11.05 -6.00 -0.32
CA LEU A 390 11.69 -6.61 -1.50
C LEU A 390 13.01 -5.93 -1.93
N SER A 391 13.50 -4.93 -1.18
CA SER A 391 14.83 -4.32 -1.38
C SER A 391 15.95 -5.06 -0.61
N ASP A 392 15.62 -6.10 0.16
CA ASP A 392 16.58 -6.91 0.90
C ASP A 392 17.08 -8.08 0.04
N PRO A 393 18.39 -8.17 -0.28
CA PRO A 393 18.95 -9.24 -1.10
C PRO A 393 18.84 -10.65 -0.48
N GLU A 394 18.43 -10.78 0.79
CA GLU A 394 18.16 -12.08 1.44
C GLU A 394 16.68 -12.53 1.38
N LEU A 395 15.76 -11.66 0.94
CA LEU A 395 14.33 -11.96 0.78
C LEU A 395 14.00 -12.33 -0.67
N GLN A 396 13.41 -13.52 -0.85
CA GLN A 396 13.12 -14.14 -2.14
C GLN A 396 12.39 -13.17 -3.11
N GLU A 397 13.02 -12.90 -4.25
CA GLU A 397 12.56 -11.98 -5.29
C GLU A 397 11.13 -12.29 -5.76
N SER A 398 10.17 -11.42 -5.47
CA SER A 398 8.93 -11.30 -6.26
C SER A 398 8.66 -9.90 -6.81
N PRO A 399 9.62 -9.16 -7.44
CA PRO A 399 9.47 -7.73 -7.67
C PRO A 399 9.25 -7.34 -9.14
N LYS A 400 8.79 -8.25 -10.02
CA LYS A 400 8.52 -7.87 -11.43
C LYS A 400 7.21 -8.46 -11.94
N LEU A 401 6.09 -7.99 -11.38
CA LEU A 401 4.82 -8.16 -12.08
C LEU A 401 4.88 -7.40 -13.40
N VAL A 402 4.57 -8.11 -14.48
CA VAL A 402 4.54 -7.56 -15.83
C VAL A 402 3.08 -7.40 -16.22
N SER A 403 2.61 -6.16 -16.35
CA SER A 403 1.26 -5.92 -16.86
C SER A 403 1.19 -6.27 -18.35
N VAL A 404 0.04 -6.79 -18.77
CA VAL A 404 -0.21 -7.22 -20.14
C VAL A 404 -1.38 -6.46 -20.73
N THR A 405 -1.18 -5.89 -21.91
CA THR A 405 -2.25 -5.35 -22.74
C THR A 405 -2.42 -6.23 -23.97
N PRO A 406 -3.63 -6.80 -24.20
CA PRO A 406 -3.88 -7.68 -25.33
C PRO A 406 -3.89 -6.91 -26.66
N GLY A 407 -3.45 -7.59 -27.72
CA GLY A 407 -3.80 -7.31 -29.11
C GLY A 407 -4.68 -8.43 -29.66
N THR A 408 -4.74 -8.59 -30.97
CA THR A 408 -5.47 -9.69 -31.62
C THR A 408 -4.53 -10.85 -31.95
N ASN A 409 -5.09 -12.06 -32.12
CA ASN A 409 -4.33 -13.28 -32.47
C ASN A 409 -3.13 -13.57 -31.54
N GLY A 410 -3.31 -13.39 -30.23
CA GLY A 410 -2.30 -13.70 -29.21
C GLY A 410 -1.17 -12.66 -29.07
N ARG A 411 -1.12 -11.63 -29.92
CA ARG A 411 -0.18 -10.50 -29.77
C ARG A 411 -0.49 -9.73 -28.49
N ARG A 412 0.54 -9.16 -27.87
CA ARG A 412 0.42 -8.48 -26.57
C ARG A 412 1.55 -7.52 -26.31
N LEU A 413 1.25 -6.44 -25.60
CA LEU A 413 2.23 -5.55 -24.99
C LEU A 413 2.48 -5.97 -23.55
N ARG A 414 3.70 -5.74 -23.08
CA ARG A 414 4.16 -6.12 -21.74
C ARG A 414 4.91 -4.96 -21.11
N PHE A 415 4.53 -4.57 -19.91
CA PHE A 415 5.15 -3.47 -19.18
C PHE A 415 5.46 -3.89 -17.74
N ASN A 416 6.71 -3.72 -17.32
CA ASN A 416 7.11 -3.93 -15.94
C ASN A 416 6.44 -2.85 -15.10
N HIS A 417 5.87 -3.26 -13.97
CA HIS A 417 5.14 -2.34 -13.11
C HIS A 417 6.03 -1.19 -12.57
N ASP A 418 7.31 -1.47 -12.32
CA ASP A 418 8.31 -0.49 -11.88
C ASP A 418 8.86 0.40 -13.01
N ASN A 419 8.27 0.33 -14.21
CA ASN A 419 8.67 1.10 -15.39
C ASN A 419 10.11 0.82 -15.87
N THR A 420 10.65 -0.37 -15.60
CA THR A 420 11.97 -0.80 -16.09
C THR A 420 11.93 -1.45 -17.48
N SER A 421 10.76 -1.63 -18.09
CA SER A 421 10.67 -2.14 -19.47
C SER A 421 11.14 -1.11 -20.49
N PRO A 422 11.80 -1.55 -21.58
CA PRO A 422 12.10 -0.68 -22.72
C PRO A 422 10.88 0.11 -23.17
N SER A 423 11.08 1.38 -23.51
CA SER A 423 10.02 2.23 -24.05
C SER A 423 9.54 1.69 -25.41
N VAL A 424 8.23 1.60 -25.59
CA VAL A 424 7.62 1.09 -26.81
C VAL A 424 7.47 2.21 -27.83
N LEU A 425 7.97 1.99 -29.05
CA LEU A 425 7.89 2.98 -30.13
C LEU A 425 6.70 2.68 -31.05
N MET A 426 5.77 3.63 -31.11
CA MET A 426 4.62 3.64 -32.00
C MET A 426 4.87 4.58 -33.18
N ALA A 427 4.99 4.03 -34.38
CA ALA A 427 5.23 4.77 -35.62
C ALA A 427 3.92 5.24 -36.26
N ILE A 428 3.85 6.51 -36.65
CA ILE A 428 2.67 7.08 -37.31
C ILE A 428 2.71 6.77 -38.81
N PHE A 429 1.69 6.07 -39.30
CA PHE A 429 1.42 5.83 -40.71
C PHE A 429 0.21 6.67 -41.15
N ASN A 430 0.44 7.75 -41.90
CA ASN A 430 -0.66 8.62 -42.36
C ASN A 430 -1.23 8.11 -43.69
N ALA A 431 -2.45 7.58 -43.69
CA ALA A 431 -3.16 7.14 -44.89
C ALA A 431 -4.02 8.27 -45.51
N THR A 432 -3.62 9.54 -45.35
CA THR A 432 -4.35 10.71 -45.85
C THR A 432 -3.76 11.24 -47.17
N PRO A 433 -4.58 11.81 -48.08
CA PRO A 433 -4.11 12.32 -49.37
C PRO A 433 -3.04 13.43 -49.26
N ASP A 434 -3.16 14.31 -48.24
CA ASP A 434 -2.29 15.49 -48.07
C ASP A 434 -0.88 15.16 -47.55
N SER A 435 -0.66 13.92 -47.07
CA SER A 435 0.62 13.52 -46.47
C SER A 435 1.71 13.25 -47.49
N PHE A 436 1.35 13.05 -48.77
CA PHE A 436 2.25 12.67 -49.84
C PHE A 436 2.19 13.67 -51.00
N SER A 437 2.54 14.92 -50.70
CA SER A 437 2.70 16.00 -51.69
C SER A 437 4.02 15.89 -52.48
N ASP A 438 4.45 14.68 -52.85
CA ASP A 438 5.51 14.45 -53.85
C ASP A 438 4.84 14.01 -55.15
N GLY A 439 4.38 15.02 -55.90
CA GLY A 439 4.11 14.97 -57.34
C GLY A 439 3.55 13.67 -57.91
N GLY A 440 2.24 13.45 -57.78
CA GLY A 440 1.53 12.44 -58.57
C GLY A 440 0.14 12.14 -58.03
N SER A 441 -0.88 12.31 -58.85
CA SER A 441 -2.26 11.91 -58.57
C SER A 441 -2.34 10.42 -58.23
N LYS A 442 -2.34 10.04 -56.95
CA LYS A 442 -2.62 8.67 -56.49
C LYS A 442 -3.39 8.70 -55.18
N LEU A 443 -4.71 8.59 -55.29
CA LEU A 443 -5.65 8.51 -54.16
C LEU A 443 -5.50 7.22 -53.33
N PHE A 444 -4.66 6.26 -53.73
CA PHE A 444 -4.49 4.98 -53.04
C PHE A 444 -3.03 4.49 -53.18
N LEU A 445 -2.40 4.12 -52.06
CA LEU A 445 -1.12 3.42 -52.05
C LEU A 445 -1.33 2.00 -52.59
N THR A 446 -0.36 1.47 -53.35
CA THR A 446 -0.40 0.06 -53.73
C THR A 446 0.02 -0.79 -52.54
N PRO A 447 -0.48 -2.03 -52.40
CA PRO A 447 -0.11 -2.92 -51.30
C PRO A 447 1.41 -3.07 -51.13
N GLU A 448 2.18 -3.09 -52.22
CA GLU A 448 3.64 -3.22 -52.18
C GLU A 448 4.31 -2.01 -51.51
N LYS A 449 3.78 -0.79 -51.74
CA LYS A 449 4.29 0.43 -51.09
C LYS A 449 3.96 0.46 -49.61
N ILE A 450 2.74 0.05 -49.24
CA ILE A 450 2.32 -0.04 -47.85
C ILE A 450 3.25 -1.01 -47.09
N VAL A 451 3.46 -2.20 -47.65
CA VAL A 451 4.32 -3.22 -47.04
C VAL A 451 5.77 -2.72 -46.95
N ALA A 452 6.30 -2.07 -47.99
CA ALA A 452 7.65 -1.53 -47.98
C ALA A 452 7.84 -0.46 -46.88
N GLU A 453 6.89 0.46 -46.73
CA GLU A 453 6.94 1.50 -45.69
C GLU A 453 6.78 0.90 -44.28
N ALA A 454 5.88 -0.07 -44.09
CA ALA A 454 5.72 -0.76 -42.81
C ALA A 454 6.97 -1.57 -42.42
N LEU A 455 7.61 -2.24 -43.38
CA LEU A 455 8.88 -2.94 -43.16
C LEU A 455 10.01 -1.98 -42.79
N ASP A 456 10.10 -0.81 -43.45
CA ASP A 456 11.07 0.22 -43.11
C ASP A 456 10.84 0.78 -41.68
N MET A 457 9.59 1.01 -41.27
CA MET A 457 9.27 1.39 -39.89
C MET A 457 9.68 0.32 -38.88
N LYS A 458 9.42 -0.96 -39.18
CA LYS A 458 9.85 -2.10 -38.37
C LYS A 458 11.37 -2.16 -38.26
N GLU A 459 12.10 -2.06 -39.36
CA GLU A 459 13.57 -2.10 -39.39
C GLU A 459 14.19 -0.94 -38.58
N LYS A 460 13.53 0.22 -38.56
CA LYS A 460 13.91 1.36 -37.72
C LYS A 460 13.55 1.19 -36.24
N GLY A 461 12.87 0.11 -35.86
CA GLY A 461 12.61 -0.28 -34.48
C GLY A 461 11.21 0.03 -33.96
N ALA A 462 10.23 0.29 -34.84
CA ALA A 462 8.83 0.38 -34.44
C ALA A 462 8.31 -0.98 -33.96
N GLN A 463 7.51 -0.97 -32.90
CA GLN A 463 6.81 -2.15 -32.37
C GLN A 463 5.30 -2.06 -32.61
N ILE A 464 4.80 -0.83 -32.76
CA ILE A 464 3.42 -0.55 -33.11
C ILE A 464 3.44 0.35 -34.34
N ILE A 465 2.59 0.06 -35.33
CA ILE A 465 2.30 0.96 -36.45
C ILE A 465 0.89 1.50 -36.25
N ASP A 466 0.74 2.81 -36.15
CA ASP A 466 -0.52 3.50 -35.91
C ASP A 466 -1.02 4.18 -37.19
N ILE A 467 -2.09 3.64 -37.75
CA ILE A 467 -2.63 4.00 -39.07
C ILE A 467 -3.72 5.06 -38.89
N GLY A 468 -3.50 6.25 -39.43
CA GLY A 468 -4.47 7.35 -39.39
C GLY A 468 -5.09 7.65 -40.75
N GLY A 469 -6.41 7.47 -40.88
CA GLY A 469 -7.18 7.80 -42.10
C GLY A 469 -7.75 9.22 -42.12
N VAL A 470 -7.78 9.89 -40.96
CA VAL A 470 -8.37 11.22 -40.77
C VAL A 470 -7.33 12.17 -40.17
N SER A 471 -7.25 13.39 -40.72
CA SER A 471 -6.42 14.43 -40.13
C SER A 471 -7.12 14.99 -38.89
N THR A 472 -6.52 14.82 -37.72
CA THR A 472 -7.00 15.36 -36.43
C THR A 472 -6.46 16.77 -36.13
N ARG A 473 -5.89 17.44 -37.14
CA ARG A 473 -5.36 18.80 -37.01
C ARG A 473 -6.50 19.81 -36.82
N PRO A 474 -6.32 20.88 -36.02
CA PRO A 474 -7.34 21.90 -35.86
C PRO A 474 -7.80 22.50 -37.19
N GLY A 475 -9.10 22.41 -37.48
CA GLY A 475 -9.73 22.98 -38.67
C GLY A 475 -9.76 22.09 -39.93
N SER A 476 -9.39 20.82 -39.85
CA SER A 476 -9.57 19.86 -40.95
C SER A 476 -11.05 19.52 -41.19
N SER A 477 -11.41 19.20 -42.44
CA SER A 477 -12.73 18.64 -42.78
C SER A 477 -12.73 17.13 -42.52
N GLU A 478 -13.73 16.64 -41.80
CA GLU A 478 -13.89 15.22 -41.49
C GLU A 478 -14.50 14.48 -42.70
N PRO A 479 -13.83 13.43 -43.23
CA PRO A 479 -14.41 12.62 -44.30
C PRO A 479 -15.57 11.75 -43.75
N PRO A 480 -16.47 11.25 -44.61
CA PRO A 480 -17.43 10.22 -44.24
C PRO A 480 -16.74 8.93 -43.74
N SER A 481 -17.42 8.12 -42.92
CA SER A 481 -16.82 6.88 -42.37
C SER A 481 -16.38 5.90 -43.46
N GLN A 482 -17.14 5.76 -44.55
CA GLN A 482 -16.74 4.95 -45.71
C GLN A 482 -15.40 5.38 -46.33
N GLU A 483 -15.12 6.69 -46.36
CA GLU A 483 -13.88 7.20 -46.93
C GLU A 483 -12.70 6.99 -45.98
N GLU A 484 -12.90 7.15 -44.68
CA GLU A 484 -11.91 6.76 -43.67
C GLU A 484 -11.59 5.26 -43.77
N LEU A 485 -12.61 4.41 -43.82
CA LEU A 485 -12.46 2.97 -43.95
C LEU A 485 -11.70 2.58 -45.23
N ALA A 486 -12.04 3.19 -46.36
CA ALA A 486 -11.36 2.95 -47.64
C ALA A 486 -9.88 3.37 -47.63
N ARG A 487 -9.47 4.24 -46.69
CA ARG A 487 -8.07 4.63 -46.50
C ARG A 487 -7.32 3.69 -45.57
N VAL A 488 -7.93 3.25 -44.46
CA VAL A 488 -7.24 2.48 -43.42
C VAL A 488 -7.29 0.97 -43.65
N LEU A 489 -8.42 0.44 -44.14
CA LEU A 489 -8.63 -1.01 -44.26
C LEU A 489 -7.60 -1.68 -45.19
N PRO A 490 -7.29 -1.15 -46.40
CA PRO A 490 -6.27 -1.76 -47.25
C PRO A 490 -4.87 -1.75 -46.63
N VAL A 491 -4.59 -0.81 -45.72
CA VAL A 491 -3.30 -0.73 -45.02
C VAL A 491 -3.20 -1.84 -43.99
N VAL A 492 -4.26 -2.07 -43.21
CA VAL A 492 -4.34 -3.16 -42.23
C VAL A 492 -4.20 -4.51 -42.95
N GLU A 493 -4.97 -4.74 -44.00
CA GLU A 493 -4.93 -5.98 -44.80
C GLU A 493 -3.55 -6.23 -45.41
N ALA A 494 -2.91 -5.21 -45.97
CA ALA A 494 -1.59 -5.34 -46.57
C ALA A 494 -0.51 -5.67 -45.52
N ILE A 495 -0.54 -5.05 -44.34
CA ILE A 495 0.38 -5.35 -43.23
C ILE A 495 0.15 -6.77 -42.71
N ARG A 496 -1.11 -7.20 -42.59
CA ARG A 496 -1.46 -8.54 -42.09
C ARG A 496 -1.25 -9.66 -43.10
N GLY A 497 -1.24 -9.34 -44.40
CA GLY A 497 -0.87 -10.25 -45.47
C GLY A 497 0.64 -10.53 -45.57
N GLU A 498 1.49 -9.76 -44.89
CA GLU A 498 2.94 -9.90 -44.93
C GLU A 498 3.47 -10.60 -43.67
N ALA A 499 3.95 -11.85 -43.83
CA ALA A 499 4.45 -12.67 -42.73
C ALA A 499 5.60 -12.02 -41.94
N ARG A 500 6.43 -11.18 -42.59
CA ARG A 500 7.53 -10.46 -41.92
C ARG A 500 7.04 -9.36 -40.96
N LEU A 501 5.74 -9.03 -40.94
CA LEU A 501 5.14 -8.03 -40.06
C LEU A 501 4.22 -8.63 -38.98
N ASN A 502 4.20 -9.97 -38.83
CA ASN A 502 3.29 -10.66 -37.89
C ASN A 502 3.51 -10.31 -36.41
N ASP A 503 4.72 -9.92 -36.04
CA ASP A 503 5.15 -9.50 -34.70
C ASP A 503 4.84 -8.02 -34.39
N ILE A 504 4.55 -7.21 -35.41
CA ILE A 504 4.18 -5.80 -35.24
C ILE A 504 2.72 -5.70 -34.83
N LEU A 505 2.44 -4.90 -33.79
CA LEU A 505 1.07 -4.55 -33.46
C LEU A 505 0.56 -3.45 -34.40
N VAL A 506 -0.67 -3.60 -34.88
CA VAL A 506 -1.34 -2.63 -35.74
C VAL A 506 -2.36 -1.85 -34.91
N SER A 507 -2.11 -0.56 -34.76
CA SER A 507 -3.04 0.40 -34.16
C SER A 507 -3.76 1.17 -35.26
N VAL A 508 -5.03 1.50 -35.05
CA VAL A 508 -5.80 2.35 -35.97
C VAL A 508 -6.32 3.57 -35.19
N ASP A 509 -5.93 4.76 -35.66
CA ASP A 509 -6.34 6.07 -35.12
C ASP A 509 -7.74 6.40 -35.66
N THR A 510 -8.77 5.93 -34.95
CA THR A 510 -10.18 6.14 -35.27
C THR A 510 -11.02 6.27 -34.01
N TYR A 511 -12.08 7.07 -34.11
CA TYR A 511 -13.08 7.29 -33.08
C TYR A 511 -14.45 6.73 -33.47
N ARG A 512 -14.56 6.02 -34.59
CA ARG A 512 -15.84 5.51 -35.13
C ARG A 512 -15.97 4.02 -34.91
N ALA A 513 -17.09 3.58 -34.34
CA ALA A 513 -17.29 2.17 -34.03
C ALA A 513 -17.37 1.29 -35.29
N ASP A 514 -17.98 1.78 -36.38
CA ASP A 514 -18.11 1.05 -37.64
C ASP A 514 -16.75 0.81 -38.33
N VAL A 515 -15.88 1.81 -38.32
CA VAL A 515 -14.49 1.68 -38.81
C VAL A 515 -13.69 0.74 -37.90
N ALA A 516 -13.77 0.93 -36.58
CA ALA A 516 -13.07 0.11 -35.60
C ALA A 516 -13.43 -1.38 -35.73
N GLU A 517 -14.71 -1.71 -35.90
CA GLU A 517 -15.16 -3.09 -36.07
C GLU A 517 -14.55 -3.74 -37.32
N GLN A 518 -14.59 -3.05 -38.45
CA GLN A 518 -14.08 -3.56 -39.73
C GLN A 518 -12.55 -3.77 -39.72
N VAL A 519 -11.79 -2.85 -39.11
CA VAL A 519 -10.33 -2.99 -39.05
C VAL A 519 -9.88 -4.07 -38.05
N LEU A 520 -10.66 -4.30 -36.99
CA LEU A 520 -10.41 -5.41 -36.06
C LEU A 520 -10.70 -6.76 -36.71
N GLU A 521 -11.77 -6.87 -37.52
CA GLU A 521 -12.02 -8.06 -38.35
C GLU A 521 -10.87 -8.34 -39.33
N ALA A 522 -10.25 -7.27 -39.88
CA ALA A 522 -9.08 -7.38 -40.74
C ALA A 522 -7.76 -7.68 -39.99
N GLY A 523 -7.77 -7.71 -38.65
CA GLY A 523 -6.62 -8.10 -37.83
C GLY A 523 -5.83 -6.96 -37.20
N ALA A 524 -6.40 -5.76 -37.06
CA ALA A 524 -5.85 -4.72 -36.18
C ALA A 524 -5.80 -5.20 -34.71
N ASP A 525 -4.90 -4.65 -33.90
CA ASP A 525 -4.67 -5.03 -32.50
C ASP A 525 -5.18 -4.00 -31.50
N ILE A 526 -5.11 -2.73 -31.88
CA ILE A 526 -5.32 -1.60 -30.98
C ILE A 526 -6.22 -0.59 -31.70
N ILE A 527 -7.23 -0.10 -30.99
CA ILE A 527 -7.99 1.07 -31.41
C ILE A 527 -7.46 2.27 -30.63
N ASN A 528 -6.99 3.28 -31.36
CA ASN A 528 -6.49 4.52 -30.80
C ASN A 528 -7.53 5.63 -30.95
N ASP A 529 -8.34 5.84 -29.92
CA ASP A 529 -9.45 6.79 -29.96
C ASP A 529 -9.04 8.13 -29.33
N ILE A 530 -8.85 9.13 -30.20
CA ILE A 530 -8.56 10.52 -29.82
C ILE A 530 -9.67 11.20 -29.00
N SER A 531 -10.86 10.59 -28.95
CA SER A 531 -12.07 11.14 -28.35
C SER A 531 -12.43 10.49 -27.01
N MET A 532 -11.70 9.46 -26.56
CA MET A 532 -12.02 8.67 -25.36
C MET A 532 -13.49 8.21 -25.30
N GLY A 533 -14.06 7.81 -26.44
CA GLY A 533 -15.44 7.37 -26.60
C GLY A 533 -16.48 8.49 -26.68
N LEU A 534 -16.07 9.77 -26.68
CA LEU A 534 -17.00 10.89 -26.70
C LEU A 534 -17.68 11.10 -28.06
N TYR A 535 -17.04 10.72 -29.16
CA TYR A 535 -17.61 10.93 -30.50
C TYR A 535 -18.52 9.78 -30.93
N ASP A 536 -18.20 8.55 -30.52
CA ASP A 536 -19.05 7.37 -30.72
C ASP A 536 -18.88 6.39 -29.55
N ASN A 537 -19.83 6.39 -28.61
CA ASN A 537 -19.76 5.56 -27.43
C ASN A 537 -19.89 4.05 -27.73
N LYS A 538 -20.39 3.68 -28.93
CA LYS A 538 -20.48 2.27 -29.33
C LYS A 538 -19.11 1.64 -29.52
N ILE A 539 -18.05 2.44 -29.64
CA ILE A 539 -16.68 1.96 -29.76
C ILE A 539 -16.29 1.07 -28.57
N PHE A 540 -16.83 1.34 -27.37
CA PHE A 540 -16.58 0.50 -26.20
C PHE A 540 -17.14 -0.91 -26.36
N ASN A 541 -18.33 -1.05 -26.95
CA ASN A 541 -18.92 -2.36 -27.23
C ASN A 541 -18.07 -3.15 -28.24
N VAL A 542 -17.52 -2.46 -29.24
CA VAL A 542 -16.63 -3.06 -30.24
C VAL A 542 -15.33 -3.53 -29.57
N VAL A 543 -14.67 -2.66 -28.80
CA VAL A 543 -13.44 -3.00 -28.05
C VAL A 543 -13.68 -4.16 -27.08
N ALA A 544 -14.82 -4.18 -26.39
CA ALA A 544 -15.20 -5.28 -25.50
C ALA A 544 -15.41 -6.59 -26.27
N LYS A 545 -16.13 -6.55 -27.41
CA LYS A 545 -16.38 -7.71 -28.28
C LYS A 545 -15.09 -8.35 -28.78
N TYR A 546 -14.11 -7.55 -29.20
CA TYR A 546 -12.86 -8.05 -29.78
C TYR A 546 -11.74 -8.30 -28.76
N GLY A 547 -11.91 -7.88 -27.50
CA GLY A 547 -10.87 -8.03 -26.47
C GLY A 547 -9.56 -7.30 -26.78
N CYS A 548 -9.58 -6.33 -27.71
CA CYS A 548 -8.39 -5.68 -28.24
C CYS A 548 -7.85 -4.58 -27.31
N GLY A 549 -6.66 -4.04 -27.61
CA GLY A 549 -6.12 -2.88 -26.92
C GLY A 549 -6.90 -1.60 -27.27
N TYR A 550 -6.99 -0.67 -26.32
CA TYR A 550 -7.71 0.59 -26.49
C TYR A 550 -6.91 1.76 -25.91
N VAL A 551 -6.47 2.68 -26.77
CA VAL A 551 -5.86 3.94 -26.31
C VAL A 551 -6.98 4.94 -26.06
N MET A 552 -7.15 5.29 -24.79
CA MET A 552 -8.09 6.30 -24.34
C MET A 552 -7.40 7.66 -24.27
N ASN A 553 -7.56 8.47 -25.32
CA ASN A 553 -6.93 9.77 -25.42
C ASN A 553 -7.82 10.89 -24.90
N HIS A 554 -7.30 11.67 -23.97
CA HIS A 554 -8.06 12.79 -23.42
C HIS A 554 -8.18 13.96 -24.41
N THR A 555 -9.42 14.33 -24.74
CA THR A 555 -9.77 15.57 -25.44
C THR A 555 -10.99 16.27 -24.83
N ARG A 556 -11.29 17.47 -25.30
CA ARG A 556 -12.56 18.16 -25.04
C ARG A 556 -13.08 18.84 -26.30
N GLY A 557 -14.38 18.69 -26.57
CA GLY A 557 -14.99 19.20 -27.80
C GLY A 557 -14.45 18.51 -29.05
N THR A 558 -14.52 19.18 -30.20
CA THR A 558 -14.09 18.66 -31.51
C THR A 558 -12.80 19.33 -31.98
N PRO A 559 -12.15 18.87 -33.08
CA PRO A 559 -10.99 19.57 -33.64
C PRO A 559 -11.22 21.05 -33.95
N ALA A 560 -12.46 21.44 -34.22
CA ALA A 560 -12.86 22.84 -34.44
C ALA A 560 -12.99 23.66 -33.14
N THR A 561 -13.35 23.04 -32.01
CA THR A 561 -13.69 23.76 -30.76
C THR A 561 -12.68 23.56 -29.63
N MET A 562 -11.85 22.52 -29.68
CA MET A 562 -10.97 22.10 -28.58
C MET A 562 -10.04 23.20 -28.08
N SER A 563 -9.59 24.09 -28.96
CA SER A 563 -8.70 25.22 -28.61
C SER A 563 -9.31 26.19 -27.59
N LYS A 564 -10.64 26.24 -27.48
CA LYS A 564 -11.37 27.10 -26.54
C LYS A 564 -11.70 26.41 -25.20
N LEU A 565 -11.50 25.10 -25.09
CA LEU A 565 -11.94 24.26 -23.96
C LEU A 565 -10.80 23.86 -23.02
N ASN A 566 -9.77 24.71 -22.92
CA ASN A 566 -8.55 24.46 -22.16
C ASN A 566 -8.61 24.84 -20.66
N LYS A 567 -9.80 25.06 -20.09
CA LYS A 567 -9.94 25.45 -18.68
C LYS A 567 -10.27 24.25 -17.81
N TYR A 568 -9.32 23.80 -16.99
CA TYR A 568 -9.51 22.70 -16.05
C TYR A 568 -9.75 23.24 -14.63
N GLY A 569 -10.82 22.78 -13.99
CA GLY A 569 -11.25 23.23 -12.66
C GLY A 569 -10.74 22.35 -11.51
N PRO A 570 -11.01 22.72 -10.25
CA PRO A 570 -10.85 21.82 -9.11
C PRO A 570 -11.87 20.67 -9.14
N PRO A 571 -11.69 19.59 -8.35
CA PRO A 571 -12.73 18.59 -8.15
C PRO A 571 -13.97 19.21 -7.47
N ASN A 572 -15.13 18.57 -7.65
CA ASN A 572 -16.32 18.89 -6.87
C ASN A 572 -16.23 18.23 -5.47
N SER A 573 -17.14 18.57 -4.55
CA SER A 573 -17.15 18.02 -3.19
C SER A 573 -17.42 16.52 -3.11
N SER A 574 -17.89 15.91 -4.20
CA SER A 574 -18.25 14.49 -4.27
C SER A 574 -17.12 13.59 -4.77
N LEU A 575 -15.99 14.17 -5.19
CA LEU A 575 -14.84 13.44 -5.68
C LEU A 575 -13.68 13.55 -4.68
N VAL A 576 -13.22 12.40 -4.20
CA VAL A 576 -12.00 12.29 -3.40
C VAL A 576 -10.87 11.80 -4.29
N GLU A 577 -9.81 12.59 -4.40
CA GLU A 577 -8.68 12.33 -5.30
C GLU A 577 -7.44 11.92 -4.51
N TYR A 578 -6.71 10.96 -5.06
CA TYR A 578 -5.47 10.46 -4.49
C TYR A 578 -4.36 10.49 -5.55
N ASN A 579 -3.15 10.79 -5.10
CA ASN A 579 -1.94 10.37 -5.80
C ASN A 579 -1.23 9.39 -4.88
N ILE A 580 -1.03 8.16 -5.33
CA ILE A 580 -0.47 7.08 -4.53
C ILE A 580 0.76 6.58 -5.27
N ASP A 581 1.84 6.38 -4.53
CA ASP A 581 2.96 5.60 -5.01
C ASP A 581 2.97 4.30 -4.23
N GLU A 582 2.88 3.16 -4.91
CA GLU A 582 2.71 1.88 -4.24
C GLU A 582 3.83 1.52 -3.27
N ARG A 583 5.04 2.09 -3.43
CA ARG A 583 6.17 1.84 -2.51
C ARG A 583 6.19 2.81 -1.33
N SER A 584 5.87 4.08 -1.57
CA SER A 584 5.97 5.15 -0.57
C SER A 584 4.63 5.60 0.03
N GLY A 585 3.52 5.05 -0.46
CA GLY A 585 2.16 5.37 -0.02
C GLY A 585 1.63 6.68 -0.62
N MET A 586 0.88 7.42 0.19
CA MET A 586 0.23 8.67 -0.24
C MET A 586 1.24 9.74 -0.64
N MET A 587 1.09 10.26 -1.86
CA MET A 587 1.87 11.39 -2.36
C MET A 587 1.15 12.72 -2.09
N PRO A 588 1.90 13.79 -1.79
CA PRO A 588 1.33 15.13 -1.77
C PRO A 588 0.68 15.49 -3.11
N LEU A 589 -0.57 15.98 -3.03
CA LEU A 589 -1.25 16.56 -4.18
C LEU A 589 -0.52 17.84 -4.59
N LEU A 590 -0.47 18.11 -5.90
CA LEU A 590 0.05 19.39 -6.39
C LEU A 590 -0.90 20.53 -5.97
N GLU A 591 -0.42 21.76 -6.09
CA GLU A 591 -1.21 22.95 -5.78
C GLU A 591 -1.61 23.73 -7.05
N GLY A 592 -2.67 24.52 -6.92
CA GLY A 592 -3.09 25.50 -7.91
C GLY A 592 -3.49 24.93 -9.27
N SER A 593 -3.16 25.66 -10.33
CA SER A 593 -3.57 25.36 -11.71
C SER A 593 -3.00 24.05 -12.24
N THR A 594 -1.81 23.64 -11.78
CA THR A 594 -1.18 22.38 -12.20
C THR A 594 -1.97 21.18 -11.72
N ARG A 595 -2.41 21.17 -10.46
CA ARG A 595 -3.30 20.12 -9.95
C ARG A 595 -4.61 20.09 -10.73
N ASN A 596 -5.23 21.25 -10.91
CA ASN A 596 -6.50 21.34 -11.63
C ASN A 596 -6.40 20.79 -13.04
N LEU A 597 -5.29 21.04 -13.74
CA LEU A 597 -4.99 20.47 -15.05
C LEU A 597 -4.82 18.94 -14.98
N LEU A 598 -3.82 18.45 -14.24
CA LEU A 598 -3.48 17.02 -14.26
C LEU A 598 -4.63 16.16 -13.74
N ASN A 599 -5.16 16.52 -12.57
CA ASN A 599 -6.29 15.80 -11.99
C ASN A 599 -7.56 16.03 -12.81
N GLY A 600 -7.74 17.20 -13.44
CA GLY A 600 -8.87 17.42 -14.35
C GLY A 600 -8.87 16.48 -15.54
N VAL A 601 -7.71 16.29 -16.16
CA VAL A 601 -7.52 15.28 -17.22
C VAL A 601 -7.80 13.88 -16.68
N CYS A 602 -7.30 13.54 -15.49
CA CYS A 602 -7.52 12.23 -14.90
C CYS A 602 -9.00 11.97 -14.55
N ARG A 603 -9.72 12.96 -14.01
CA ARG A 603 -11.15 12.83 -13.68
C ARG A 603 -12.00 12.52 -14.92
N GLU A 604 -11.71 13.20 -16.03
CA GLU A 604 -12.45 12.99 -17.28
C GLU A 604 -12.15 11.62 -17.89
N LEU A 605 -10.88 11.21 -17.90
CA LEU A 605 -10.49 9.85 -18.29
C LEU A 605 -11.10 8.78 -17.38
N ALA A 606 -11.11 8.99 -16.07
CA ALA A 606 -11.68 8.05 -15.10
C ALA A 606 -13.20 7.90 -15.30
N SER A 607 -13.89 8.97 -15.64
CA SER A 607 -15.32 8.89 -16.00
C SER A 607 -15.55 8.07 -17.26
N GLN A 608 -14.69 8.20 -18.28
CA GLN A 608 -14.80 7.40 -19.51
C GLN A 608 -14.39 5.94 -19.29
N LEU A 609 -13.37 5.68 -18.47
CA LEU A 609 -12.97 4.33 -18.08
C LEU A 609 -14.10 3.57 -17.37
N ARG A 610 -14.87 4.25 -16.52
CA ARG A 610 -16.07 3.66 -15.91
C ARG A 610 -17.11 3.27 -16.96
N LEU A 611 -17.45 4.16 -17.89
CA LEU A 611 -18.40 3.88 -18.97
C LEU A 611 -17.92 2.74 -19.90
N ALA A 612 -16.62 2.71 -20.19
CA ALA A 612 -16.00 1.63 -20.95
C ALA A 612 -16.14 0.29 -20.20
N THR A 613 -15.91 0.30 -18.88
CA THR A 613 -16.03 -0.89 -18.02
C THR A 613 -17.47 -1.41 -17.97
N GLU A 614 -18.44 -0.51 -17.82
CA GLU A 614 -19.88 -0.82 -17.90
C GLU A 614 -20.28 -1.42 -19.25
N SER A 615 -19.58 -1.04 -20.33
CA SER A 615 -19.77 -1.58 -21.68
C SER A 615 -18.99 -2.89 -21.94
N GLY A 616 -18.30 -3.43 -20.94
CA GLY A 616 -17.57 -4.69 -21.03
C GLY A 616 -16.06 -4.57 -21.26
N VAL A 617 -15.51 -3.37 -21.45
CA VAL A 617 -14.06 -3.17 -21.60
C VAL A 617 -13.37 -3.47 -20.27
N ARG A 618 -12.25 -4.19 -20.32
CA ARG A 618 -11.47 -4.57 -19.14
C ARG A 618 -10.31 -3.62 -18.95
N LYS A 619 -9.95 -3.34 -17.70
CA LYS A 619 -8.87 -2.39 -17.39
C LYS A 619 -7.55 -2.73 -18.09
N TRP A 620 -7.22 -4.01 -18.20
CA TRP A 620 -6.00 -4.47 -18.88
C TRP A 620 -5.96 -4.16 -20.39
N GLN A 621 -7.10 -3.87 -21.02
CA GLN A 621 -7.17 -3.45 -22.43
C GLN A 621 -6.78 -1.98 -22.61
N VAL A 622 -6.85 -1.16 -21.57
CA VAL A 622 -6.81 0.30 -21.72
C VAL A 622 -5.40 0.86 -21.52
N ILE A 623 -4.98 1.68 -22.47
CA ILE A 623 -3.79 2.53 -22.43
C ILE A 623 -4.26 3.98 -22.28
N ILE A 624 -3.70 4.73 -21.34
CA ILE A 624 -4.08 6.14 -21.12
C ILE A 624 -3.18 7.07 -21.94
N ASP A 625 -3.77 8.01 -22.68
CA ASP A 625 -3.05 9.14 -23.27
C ASP A 625 -3.61 10.47 -22.71
N PRO A 626 -2.81 11.27 -22.00
CA PRO A 626 -3.22 12.60 -21.53
C PRO A 626 -3.59 13.60 -22.63
N GLY A 627 -3.35 13.28 -23.91
CA GLY A 627 -3.78 14.01 -25.09
C GLY A 627 -3.01 15.30 -25.31
N ILE A 628 -1.70 15.21 -25.56
CA ILE A 628 -0.87 16.39 -25.86
C ILE A 628 -1.38 17.13 -27.10
N GLY A 629 -1.65 18.43 -26.94
CA GLY A 629 -2.20 19.30 -27.97
C GLY A 629 -3.72 19.26 -28.12
N PHE A 630 -4.43 18.40 -27.38
CA PHE A 630 -5.89 18.29 -27.42
C PHE A 630 -6.52 19.06 -26.24
N ALA A 631 -7.19 20.16 -26.55
CA ALA A 631 -7.79 21.08 -25.56
C ALA A 631 -6.80 21.55 -24.47
N LYS A 632 -5.55 21.80 -24.86
CA LYS A 632 -4.45 22.25 -23.97
C LYS A 632 -3.62 23.34 -24.64
N ASP A 633 -3.28 24.37 -23.89
CA ASP A 633 -2.35 25.41 -24.35
C ASP A 633 -0.87 24.98 -24.20
N LEU A 634 0.05 25.86 -24.62
CA LEU A 634 1.49 25.61 -24.54
C LEU A 634 1.94 25.29 -23.10
N SER A 635 1.52 26.08 -22.11
CA SER A 635 1.92 25.91 -20.72
C SER A 635 1.40 24.60 -20.13
N GLN A 636 0.19 24.22 -20.51
CA GLN A 636 -0.47 23.00 -20.07
C GLN A 636 0.18 21.75 -20.67
N ASN A 637 0.52 21.77 -21.96
CA ASN A 637 1.26 20.67 -22.59
C ASN A 637 2.62 20.43 -21.90
N LEU A 638 3.36 21.51 -21.59
CA LEU A 638 4.62 21.41 -20.86
C LEU A 638 4.43 20.88 -19.43
N SER A 639 3.35 21.29 -18.76
CA SER A 639 3.02 20.84 -17.40
C SER A 639 2.69 19.35 -17.37
N ILE A 640 1.92 18.86 -18.36
CA ILE A 640 1.63 17.43 -18.53
C ILE A 640 2.92 16.64 -18.74
N ILE A 641 3.80 17.08 -19.65
CA ILE A 641 5.09 16.40 -19.88
C ILE A 641 5.90 16.38 -18.58
N ARG A 642 6.07 17.53 -17.90
CA ARG A 642 6.86 17.64 -16.66
C ARG A 642 6.38 16.72 -15.53
N HIS A 643 5.11 16.35 -15.53
CA HIS A 643 4.48 15.59 -14.45
C HIS A 643 3.82 14.30 -14.93
N ALA A 644 4.20 13.76 -16.09
CA ALA A 644 3.53 12.61 -16.70
C ALA A 644 3.49 11.38 -15.76
N ARG A 645 4.49 11.21 -14.90
CA ARG A 645 4.55 10.12 -13.90
C ARG A 645 3.32 10.07 -13.00
N ARG A 646 2.67 11.22 -12.76
CA ARG A 646 1.50 11.31 -11.86
C ARG A 646 0.25 10.68 -12.44
N PHE A 647 0.13 10.50 -13.75
CA PHE A 647 -1.04 9.84 -14.34
C PHE A 647 -1.14 8.38 -13.86
N LYS A 648 -0.03 7.62 -13.88
CA LYS A 648 0.03 6.23 -13.36
C LYS A 648 -0.20 6.11 -11.84
N LYS A 649 -0.19 7.24 -11.14
CA LYS A 649 -0.30 7.34 -9.68
C LYS A 649 -1.66 7.88 -9.25
N TYR A 650 -2.53 8.23 -10.19
CA TYR A 650 -3.83 8.80 -9.90
C TYR A 650 -4.84 7.73 -9.49
N ALA A 651 -5.65 8.04 -8.50
CA ALA A 651 -6.87 7.32 -8.20
C ALA A 651 -7.95 8.29 -7.67
N GLN A 652 -9.21 7.89 -7.77
CA GLN A 652 -10.33 8.66 -7.24
C GLN A 652 -11.43 7.77 -6.69
N VAL A 653 -12.19 8.30 -5.74
CA VAL A 653 -13.49 7.79 -5.32
C VAL A 653 -14.56 8.81 -5.70
N ASP A 654 -15.54 8.38 -6.49
CA ASP A 654 -16.74 9.16 -6.80
C ASP A 654 -17.86 8.74 -5.84
N LEU A 655 -18.16 9.62 -4.89
CA LEU A 655 -19.18 9.37 -3.86
C LEU A 655 -20.60 9.40 -4.41
N THR A 656 -20.82 9.89 -5.64
CA THR A 656 -22.17 9.93 -6.24
C THR A 656 -22.61 8.59 -6.80
N VAL A 657 -21.65 7.79 -7.27
CA VAL A 657 -21.86 6.48 -7.89
C VAL A 657 -21.11 5.37 -7.13
N GLU A 658 -20.56 5.69 -5.96
CA GLU A 658 -19.77 4.80 -5.10
C GLU A 658 -18.69 4.00 -5.85
N SER A 659 -18.02 4.67 -6.80
CA SER A 659 -17.07 4.03 -7.71
C SER A 659 -15.63 4.45 -7.40
N TYR A 660 -14.75 3.46 -7.27
CA TYR A 660 -13.30 3.68 -7.18
C TYR A 660 -12.64 3.41 -8.54
N VAL A 661 -11.82 4.35 -9.00
CA VAL A 661 -11.04 4.22 -10.23
C VAL A 661 -9.58 4.51 -9.94
N SER A 662 -8.69 3.63 -10.38
CA SER A 662 -7.24 3.77 -10.22
C SER A 662 -6.53 3.55 -11.56
N PHE A 663 -5.55 4.40 -11.86
CA PHE A 663 -4.70 4.28 -13.06
C PHE A 663 -3.43 3.45 -12.84
N HIS A 664 -3.24 2.93 -11.63
CA HIS A 664 -2.15 2.00 -11.33
C HIS A 664 -2.22 0.77 -12.25
N GLY A 665 -1.06 0.25 -12.66
CA GLY A 665 -0.96 -0.87 -13.60
C GLY A 665 -1.21 -0.52 -15.08
N MET A 666 -1.78 0.64 -15.39
CA MET A 666 -2.07 1.06 -16.77
C MET A 666 -0.84 1.65 -17.47
N ALA A 667 -0.70 1.35 -18.76
CA ALA A 667 0.32 1.97 -19.60
C ALA A 667 -0.06 3.40 -19.98
N VAL A 668 0.94 4.28 -20.08
CA VAL A 668 0.78 5.67 -20.53
C VAL A 668 1.44 5.88 -21.89
N LEU A 669 0.66 6.37 -22.84
CA LEU A 669 1.11 6.79 -24.16
C LEU A 669 1.30 8.31 -24.21
N MET A 670 2.39 8.76 -24.83
CA MET A 670 2.68 10.18 -25.04
C MET A 670 2.96 10.50 -26.51
N GLY A 671 2.12 11.36 -27.11
CA GLY A 671 2.25 11.81 -28.51
C GLY A 671 2.69 13.27 -28.65
N THR A 672 3.99 13.56 -28.54
CA THR A 672 4.53 14.94 -28.67
C THR A 672 5.07 15.27 -30.06
N SER A 673 5.34 14.27 -30.89
CA SER A 673 6.06 14.41 -32.16
C SER A 673 5.42 15.42 -33.12
N ARG A 674 6.25 16.34 -33.63
CA ARG A 674 5.93 17.41 -34.60
C ARG A 674 4.79 18.37 -34.20
N LYS A 675 4.31 18.31 -32.95
CA LYS A 675 3.20 19.16 -32.46
C LYS A 675 3.56 20.65 -32.48
N GLY A 676 2.56 21.50 -32.69
CA GLY A 676 2.74 22.94 -32.87
C GLY A 676 3.35 23.68 -31.67
N PHE A 677 3.20 23.16 -30.45
CA PHE A 677 3.80 23.76 -29.26
C PHE A 677 5.34 23.73 -29.29
N LEU A 678 5.93 22.70 -29.92
CA LEU A 678 7.38 22.62 -30.13
C LEU A 678 7.85 23.69 -31.10
N GLY A 679 7.12 23.90 -32.19
CA GLY A 679 7.41 24.97 -33.15
C GLY A 679 7.37 26.35 -32.52
N LYS A 680 6.42 26.61 -31.62
CA LYS A 680 6.34 27.87 -30.86
C LYS A 680 7.55 28.09 -29.94
N LEU A 681 8.12 27.01 -29.38
CA LEU A 681 9.28 27.10 -28.50
C LEU A 681 10.59 27.30 -29.25
N THR A 682 10.75 26.65 -30.41
CA THR A 682 12.02 26.68 -31.16
C THR A 682 12.01 27.68 -32.32
N GLY A 683 10.88 28.34 -32.60
CA GLY A 683 10.70 29.16 -33.80
C GLY A 683 10.63 28.35 -35.10
N GLN A 684 10.42 27.02 -35.02
CA GLN A 684 10.36 26.15 -36.21
C GLN A 684 8.91 25.97 -36.68
N GLU A 685 8.51 26.72 -37.70
CA GLU A 685 7.15 26.71 -38.25
C GLU A 685 6.82 25.42 -39.01
N GLU A 686 7.82 24.82 -39.68
CA GLU A 686 7.61 23.61 -40.48
C GLU A 686 7.62 22.35 -39.60
N ALA A 687 6.52 21.61 -39.62
CA ALA A 687 6.35 20.41 -38.79
C ALA A 687 7.39 19.32 -39.11
N LYS A 688 7.76 19.14 -40.39
CA LYS A 688 8.73 18.12 -40.84
C LYS A 688 10.15 18.39 -40.31
N LEU A 689 10.49 19.64 -39.99
CA LEU A 689 11.81 20.04 -39.49
C LEU A 689 11.93 19.98 -37.96
N ARG A 690 10.90 19.52 -37.24
CA ARG A 690 10.86 19.46 -35.77
C ARG A 690 11.44 18.16 -35.20
N VAL A 691 12.36 17.50 -35.89
CA VAL A 691 12.90 16.19 -35.47
C VAL A 691 13.58 16.31 -34.10
N VAL A 692 14.54 17.24 -33.96
CA VAL A 692 15.32 17.43 -32.72
C VAL A 692 14.44 17.84 -31.54
N SER A 693 13.49 18.74 -31.74
CA SER A 693 12.58 19.16 -30.65
C SER A 693 11.59 18.06 -30.28
N SER A 694 11.19 17.23 -31.24
CA SER A 694 10.36 16.05 -30.99
C SER A 694 11.12 15.03 -30.14
N THR A 695 12.35 14.65 -30.54
CA THR A 695 13.15 13.68 -29.79
C THR A 695 13.47 14.19 -28.38
N ALA A 696 13.82 15.47 -28.21
CA ALA A 696 14.01 16.05 -26.88
C ALA A 696 12.77 15.95 -25.99
N SER A 697 11.58 16.21 -26.54
CA SER A 697 10.33 16.07 -25.80
C SER A 697 9.97 14.62 -25.46
N VAL A 698 10.31 13.68 -26.34
CA VAL A 698 10.11 12.23 -26.13
C VAL A 698 10.99 11.74 -24.98
N VAL A 699 12.28 12.12 -24.96
CA VAL A 699 13.20 11.78 -23.85
C VAL A 699 12.66 12.28 -22.52
N ALA A 700 12.12 13.52 -22.48
CA ALA A 700 11.49 14.06 -21.27
C ALA A 700 10.22 13.27 -20.86
N CYS A 701 9.46 12.73 -21.81
CA CYS A 701 8.32 11.85 -21.49
C CYS A 701 8.79 10.52 -20.89
N VAL A 702 9.87 9.93 -21.41
CA VAL A 702 10.45 8.68 -20.90
C VAL A 702 10.99 8.84 -19.48
N GLU A 703 11.70 9.93 -19.19
CA GLU A 703 12.12 10.29 -17.82
C GLU A 703 10.92 10.34 -16.86
N GLN A 704 9.77 10.78 -17.36
CA GLN A 704 8.53 10.93 -16.61
C GLN A 704 7.66 9.66 -16.65
N GLY A 705 8.19 8.53 -17.12
CA GLY A 705 7.55 7.22 -17.03
C GLY A 705 6.52 6.92 -18.11
N ALA A 706 6.64 7.53 -19.29
CA ALA A 706 5.89 7.09 -20.46
C ALA A 706 6.30 5.67 -20.88
N ASP A 707 5.31 4.83 -21.15
CA ASP A 707 5.48 3.45 -21.59
C ASP A 707 5.56 3.36 -23.12
N ILE A 708 4.73 4.17 -23.80
CA ILE A 708 4.62 4.21 -25.26
C ILE A 708 4.83 5.64 -25.75
N VAL A 709 5.62 5.82 -26.82
CA VAL A 709 5.81 7.12 -27.46
C VAL A 709 5.39 7.06 -28.93
N ARG A 710 4.53 7.99 -29.34
CA ARG A 710 3.97 8.05 -30.69
C ARG A 710 4.72 9.07 -31.56
N VAL A 711 5.37 8.61 -32.63
CA VAL A 711 6.36 9.42 -33.38
C VAL A 711 6.27 9.27 -34.90
N HIS A 712 6.69 10.31 -35.61
CA HIS A 712 6.88 10.29 -37.08
C HIS A 712 8.29 9.83 -37.47
N ASP A 713 9.30 10.30 -36.74
CA ASP A 713 10.72 10.12 -37.05
C ASP A 713 11.27 8.92 -36.27
N VAL A 714 10.98 7.71 -36.76
CA VAL A 714 11.21 6.44 -36.04
C VAL A 714 12.68 6.21 -35.71
N LYS A 715 13.56 6.38 -36.70
CA LYS A 715 15.00 6.07 -36.55
C LYS A 715 15.65 6.96 -35.50
N GLU A 716 15.49 8.27 -35.63
CA GLU A 716 16.06 9.27 -34.74
C GLU A 716 15.50 9.13 -33.31
N THR A 717 14.21 8.80 -33.20
CA THR A 717 13.60 8.54 -31.89
C THR A 717 14.13 7.25 -31.30
N LYS A 718 14.33 6.18 -32.08
CA LYS A 718 14.86 4.90 -31.58
C LYS A 718 16.25 5.07 -30.97
N GLU A 719 17.14 5.81 -31.64
CA GLU A 719 18.48 6.13 -31.14
C GLU A 719 18.40 6.92 -29.81
N ALA A 720 17.49 7.91 -29.73
CA ALA A 720 17.27 8.67 -28.51
C ALA A 720 16.68 7.80 -27.36
N LEU A 721 15.77 6.87 -27.68
CA LEU A 721 15.18 5.95 -26.70
C LEU A 721 16.20 4.97 -26.15
N GLN A 722 17.13 4.47 -26.95
CA GLN A 722 18.20 3.59 -26.45
C GLN A 722 19.01 4.28 -25.36
N VAL A 723 19.36 5.56 -25.55
CA VAL A 723 20.06 6.34 -24.54
C VAL A 723 19.15 6.67 -23.35
N ALA A 724 17.91 7.06 -23.59
CA ALA A 724 16.97 7.40 -22.53
C ALA A 724 16.63 6.20 -21.64
N ASP A 725 16.36 5.03 -22.22
CA ASP A 725 16.09 3.79 -21.50
C ASP A 725 17.34 3.34 -20.70
N ALA A 726 18.55 3.52 -21.24
CA ALA A 726 19.78 3.26 -20.51
C ALA A 726 19.91 4.16 -19.27
N ILE A 727 19.63 5.45 -19.41
CA ILE A 727 19.75 6.45 -18.33
C ILE A 727 18.65 6.30 -17.27
N TYR A 728 17.40 6.22 -17.71
CA TYR A 728 16.23 6.35 -16.81
C TYR A 728 15.63 5.01 -16.39
N LYS A 729 15.84 3.95 -17.16
CA LYS A 729 15.28 2.61 -16.90
C LYS A 729 16.35 1.56 -16.61
N GLY A 730 17.64 1.89 -16.80
CA GLY A 730 18.75 0.95 -16.60
C GLY A 730 18.75 -0.22 -17.60
N THR A 731 18.18 -0.02 -18.79
CA THR A 731 18.08 -1.07 -19.83
C THR A 731 18.97 -0.72 -21.02
N PHE A 732 20.02 -1.52 -21.27
CA PHE A 732 20.98 -1.29 -22.35
C PHE A 732 21.66 -2.58 -22.81
#